data_AF-A0A1E3QNN9-F1
#
_entry.id   AF-A0A1E3QNN9-F1
#
_cell.length_a   1.000
_cell.length_b   1.000
_cell.length_c   1.000
_cell.angle_alpha   90.00
_cell.angle_beta   90.00
_cell.angle_gamma   90.00
#
_symmetry.space_group_name_H-M   'P 1'
#
loop_
_entity.id
_entity.type
_entity.pdbx_description
1 polymer ?
#
loop_
_entity_poly.entity_id
_entity_poly.type
_entity_poly.pdbx_seq_one_letter_code
_entity_poly.pdbx_strand_id
1 'polypeptide(L)'
;MTPETGSLFQEDKSYLKKVVTEGFPISFEKYNYSITLPDSARPGHSEVYRHPLCKDKLFSKMHPNLDTVYALFENSLALWPENDFIGRRLFNNTNPDTFDTFYTWESYTKVAERRTNVGAGIFHALRTNRFITGAHNMENFIVSLFSGNTPEWVITDLACAAYSIGNTALYDTLGPGTSEHILGLTESPIVVCSNDKLEGLLGIKKNLPFLIQVVAQQPLAASEKVYVTKFAEAGVQLHTFEEIEALGASNPMAHRKPHPETLYTISFTSGTTGNPKGVVLKHRHAVSSITWAMSTFPLPKGKAREYIFLPVSHIFERGVWGTYFSTGTACAFPQSSSPTSLVDDLLVMRPTSLISVPRVFTRFEALLKDKTINSAPGVSQKLSSYIIDKRAQWIKKGCTGHSHWLFDRLLTNKLRDSLGLTNARYFITGSAPISPQTINFFKAALNVGFAQGYGMTESFSGFCLSDPFEIDSGSCGPIGITTEARLRDVPEMGYTSQDKGGPRGEVLLRGPQMFEEYYKNPEETAKAFDEDGWYRSGDVGRIDEKGHLFIIDRVKNFFKLAQGEYVTPERIENQYLSSCPYISQLYVHGDSLQTYLVAIVGIDPLAMAKFLESEFGISAGNPSSPDPEEILRLLSEVRVKRKLLVTMNEAVSSLKLQGFEKIHNIYCDVEPLTVSRDVVTPTFKIKRPIARKFFAQTFEDLYSEGSLIKDAKL
;
A
#
# COMPACT_ATOMS: atom_id res chain seq x y z
N MET A 1 -7.25 -29.25 2.25
CA MET A 1 -8.34 -29.19 3.25
C MET A 1 -8.37 -27.80 3.82
N THR A 2 -9.52 -27.12 3.79
CA THR A 2 -9.69 -25.83 4.47
C THR A 2 -9.57 -26.03 5.99
N PRO A 3 -8.83 -25.18 6.72
CA PRO A 3 -8.85 -25.22 8.18
C PRO A 3 -10.28 -25.10 8.67
N GLU A 4 -10.63 -25.76 9.77
CA GLU A 4 -11.90 -25.48 10.42
C GLU A 4 -11.95 -23.99 10.81
N THR A 5 -13.05 -23.30 10.49
CA THR A 5 -13.22 -21.88 10.80
C THR A 5 -14.47 -21.59 11.63
N GLY A 6 -14.37 -20.56 12.47
CA GLY A 6 -15.46 -20.10 13.34
C GLY A 6 -15.74 -18.61 13.24
N SER A 7 -16.73 -18.15 14.03
CA SER A 7 -16.98 -16.73 14.30
C SER A 7 -16.45 -16.37 15.67
N LEU A 8 -15.96 -15.14 15.82
CA LEU A 8 -15.41 -14.64 17.10
C LEU A 8 -16.49 -14.54 18.19
N PHE A 9 -17.71 -14.18 17.82
CA PHE A 9 -18.89 -14.10 18.68
C PHE A 9 -20.04 -14.93 18.08
N GLN A 10 -20.96 -15.44 18.92
CA GLN A 10 -22.00 -16.41 18.52
C GLN A 10 -23.42 -16.04 19.01
N GLU A 11 -23.56 -14.93 19.74
CA GLU A 11 -24.80 -14.47 20.35
C GLU A 11 -25.80 -13.90 19.32
N ASP A 12 -26.99 -13.48 19.77
CA ASP A 12 -28.06 -13.03 18.87
C ASP A 12 -27.82 -11.62 18.26
N LYS A 13 -28.72 -11.19 17.37
CA LYS A 13 -28.63 -9.89 16.67
C LYS A 13 -28.62 -8.67 17.61
N SER A 14 -29.19 -8.75 18.81
CA SER A 14 -29.14 -7.63 19.76
C SER A 14 -27.74 -7.40 20.30
N TYR A 15 -26.91 -8.45 20.33
CA TYR A 15 -25.51 -8.41 20.74
C TYR A 15 -24.58 -7.84 19.68
N LEU A 16 -24.96 -7.84 18.39
CA LEU A 16 -24.13 -7.31 17.28
C LEU A 16 -23.66 -5.89 17.51
N LYS A 17 -24.53 -5.02 18.02
CA LYS A 17 -24.16 -3.64 18.35
C LYS A 17 -23.02 -3.63 19.36
N LYS A 18 -23.19 -4.37 20.46
CA LYS A 18 -22.19 -4.47 21.53
C LYS A 18 -20.87 -5.06 21.03
N VAL A 19 -20.91 -6.11 20.21
CA VAL A 19 -19.72 -6.71 19.56
C VAL A 19 -18.93 -5.65 18.81
N VAL A 20 -19.60 -4.88 17.96
CA VAL A 20 -18.93 -3.90 17.09
C VAL A 20 -18.47 -2.66 17.89
N THR A 21 -19.26 -2.17 18.84
CA THR A 21 -18.96 -0.92 19.56
C THR A 21 -18.10 -1.08 20.81
N GLU A 22 -18.13 -2.25 21.45
CA GLU A 22 -17.48 -2.50 22.74
C GLU A 22 -16.50 -3.68 22.69
N GLY A 23 -16.63 -4.59 21.72
CA GLY A 23 -15.81 -5.80 21.62
C GLY A 23 -14.48 -5.62 20.88
N PHE A 24 -14.24 -4.45 20.26
CA PHE A 24 -13.09 -4.21 19.40
C PHE A 24 -12.32 -2.90 19.72
N PRO A 25 -11.00 -2.87 19.47
CA PRO A 25 -10.16 -4.03 19.13
C PRO A 25 -10.09 -5.03 20.29
N ILE A 26 -9.75 -6.28 19.98
CA ILE A 26 -9.40 -7.22 21.05
C ILE A 26 -8.14 -6.68 21.70
N SER A 27 -8.08 -6.62 23.05
CA SER A 27 -6.99 -6.00 23.82
C SER A 27 -5.61 -6.33 23.24
N PHE A 28 -5.09 -5.41 22.43
CA PHE A 28 -3.90 -5.63 21.61
C PHE A 28 -2.69 -5.92 22.49
N GLU A 29 -2.53 -5.14 23.57
CA GLU A 29 -1.47 -5.32 24.57
C GLU A 29 -1.45 -6.72 25.19
N LYS A 30 -2.62 -7.34 25.38
CA LYS A 30 -2.74 -8.68 25.98
C LYS A 30 -2.36 -9.80 25.02
N TYR A 31 -2.47 -9.57 23.71
CA TYR A 31 -2.30 -10.60 22.68
C TYR A 31 -1.28 -10.24 21.61
N ASN A 32 -0.30 -9.39 21.94
CA ASN A 32 0.81 -9.04 21.07
C ASN A 32 1.88 -10.16 20.98
N TYR A 33 1.48 -11.40 20.72
CA TYR A 33 2.38 -12.55 20.53
C TYR A 33 1.69 -13.68 19.76
N SER A 34 2.47 -14.60 19.22
CA SER A 34 1.97 -15.85 18.62
C SER A 34 2.50 -17.06 19.38
N ILE A 35 1.72 -18.14 19.35
CA ILE A 35 2.07 -19.41 19.96
C ILE A 35 2.38 -20.44 18.87
N THR A 36 3.23 -21.39 19.18
CA THR A 36 3.44 -22.57 18.35
C THR A 36 2.37 -23.63 18.64
N LEU A 37 1.97 -24.35 17.60
CA LEU A 37 1.15 -25.55 17.76
C LEU A 37 2.06 -26.73 18.14
N PRO A 38 1.76 -27.47 19.23
CA PRO A 38 2.50 -28.67 19.58
C PRO A 38 2.53 -29.67 18.41
N ASP A 39 3.64 -30.38 18.28
CA ASP A 39 3.83 -31.48 17.31
C ASP A 39 3.60 -31.09 15.83
N SER A 40 3.75 -29.80 15.51
CA SER A 40 3.52 -29.27 14.15
C SER A 40 4.78 -29.08 13.31
N ALA A 41 5.98 -29.15 13.92
CA ALA A 41 7.24 -29.07 13.21
C ALA A 41 7.41 -30.26 12.25
N ARG A 42 8.03 -30.01 11.10
CA ARG A 42 8.34 -31.04 10.08
C ARG A 42 9.76 -30.83 9.56
N PRO A 43 10.44 -31.87 9.05
CA PRO A 43 11.72 -31.69 8.38
C PRO A 43 11.65 -30.59 7.30
N GLY A 44 12.60 -29.65 7.33
CA GLY A 44 12.65 -28.51 6.41
C GLY A 44 11.63 -27.40 6.71
N HIS A 45 10.91 -27.45 7.83
CA HIS A 45 9.91 -26.46 8.22
C HIS A 45 9.93 -26.17 9.73
N SER A 46 9.60 -24.94 10.11
CA SER A 46 9.31 -24.59 11.51
C SER A 46 8.00 -25.21 12.00
N GLU A 47 7.72 -25.05 13.30
CA GLU A 47 6.37 -25.16 13.85
C GLU A 47 5.38 -24.23 13.13
N VAL A 48 4.09 -24.55 13.30
CA VAL A 48 2.98 -23.69 12.89
C VAL A 48 2.71 -22.67 13.99
N TYR A 49 2.64 -21.40 13.60
CA TYR A 49 2.36 -20.26 14.47
C TYR A 49 0.92 -19.80 14.30
N ARG A 50 0.24 -19.56 15.43
CA ARG A 50 -1.13 -19.02 15.51
C ARG A 50 -1.25 -17.96 16.59
N HIS A 51 -2.28 -17.14 16.47
CA HIS A 51 -2.70 -16.25 17.55
C HIS A 51 -3.24 -17.08 18.74
N PRO A 52 -2.99 -16.69 20.01
CA PRO A 52 -3.44 -17.44 21.19
C PRO A 52 -4.95 -17.70 21.24
N LEU A 53 -5.76 -16.76 20.74
CA LEU A 53 -7.22 -16.88 20.68
C LEU A 53 -7.72 -17.92 19.67
N CYS A 54 -6.90 -18.31 18.70
CA CYS A 54 -7.26 -19.28 17.66
C CYS A 54 -6.42 -20.56 17.75
N LYS A 55 -5.93 -20.91 18.96
CA LYS A 55 -5.16 -22.13 19.22
C LYS A 55 -5.82 -23.36 18.58
N ASP A 56 -7.09 -23.57 18.86
CA ASP A 56 -7.82 -24.75 18.39
C ASP A 56 -8.40 -24.55 16.98
N LYS A 57 -8.88 -23.34 16.67
CA LYS A 57 -9.65 -23.05 15.44
C LYS A 57 -9.45 -21.61 14.97
N LEU A 58 -9.25 -21.41 13.67
CA LEU A 58 -9.12 -20.07 13.07
C LEU A 58 -10.47 -19.35 13.01
N PHE A 59 -10.45 -18.03 13.12
CA PHE A 59 -11.63 -17.21 12.87
C PHE A 59 -11.70 -16.81 11.39
N SER A 60 -12.92 -16.69 10.86
CA SER A 60 -13.19 -16.23 9.48
C SER A 60 -14.10 -15.01 9.42
N LYS A 61 -14.77 -14.70 10.53
CA LYS A 61 -15.74 -13.62 10.63
C LYS A 61 -15.88 -13.19 12.09
N MET A 62 -16.25 -11.93 12.29
CA MET A 62 -16.55 -11.43 13.64
C MET A 62 -17.78 -12.11 14.22
N HIS A 63 -18.82 -12.27 13.39
CA HIS A 63 -20.12 -12.78 13.79
C HIS A 63 -20.74 -13.56 12.62
N PRO A 64 -21.56 -14.61 12.85
CA PRO A 64 -22.19 -15.39 11.77
C PRO A 64 -22.94 -14.55 10.73
N ASN A 65 -23.62 -13.49 11.17
CA ASN A 65 -24.36 -12.55 10.31
C ASN A 65 -23.52 -11.49 9.59
N LEU A 66 -22.21 -11.41 9.86
CA LEU A 66 -21.30 -10.44 9.24
C LEU A 66 -20.32 -11.18 8.33
N ASP A 67 -20.85 -11.95 7.39
CA ASP A 67 -20.12 -12.89 6.55
C ASP A 67 -19.94 -12.45 5.08
N THR A 68 -20.42 -11.25 4.75
CA THR A 68 -20.18 -10.58 3.48
C THR A 68 -19.86 -9.10 3.67
N VAL A 69 -19.08 -8.52 2.75
CA VAL A 69 -18.88 -7.05 2.63
C VAL A 69 -20.20 -6.29 2.65
N TYR A 70 -21.24 -6.82 1.99
CA TYR A 70 -22.59 -6.28 2.02
C TYR A 70 -23.15 -6.24 3.46
N ALA A 71 -23.12 -7.37 4.18
CA ALA A 71 -23.62 -7.45 5.54
C ALA A 71 -22.86 -6.53 6.52
N LEU A 72 -21.54 -6.36 6.34
CA LEU A 72 -20.75 -5.41 7.10
C LEU A 72 -21.25 -3.97 6.91
N PHE A 73 -21.47 -3.54 5.67
CA PHE A 73 -21.97 -2.20 5.38
C PHE A 73 -23.42 -2.00 5.87
N GLU A 74 -24.31 -2.97 5.68
CA GLU A 74 -25.69 -2.89 6.18
C GLU A 74 -25.75 -2.79 7.71
N ASN A 75 -24.85 -3.49 8.41
CA ASN A 75 -24.74 -3.37 9.86
C ASN A 75 -24.33 -1.95 10.27
N SER A 76 -23.33 -1.36 9.60
CA SER A 76 -22.94 0.03 9.87
C SER A 76 -24.03 1.03 9.56
N LEU A 77 -24.76 0.84 8.46
CA LEU A 77 -25.91 1.67 8.11
C LEU A 77 -27.00 1.63 9.18
N ALA A 78 -27.25 0.45 9.77
CA ALA A 78 -28.22 0.31 10.86
C ALA A 78 -27.75 0.96 12.18
N LEU A 79 -26.44 0.99 12.44
CA LEU A 79 -25.86 1.55 13.66
C LEU A 79 -25.63 3.07 13.58
N TRP A 80 -25.24 3.57 12.41
CA TRP A 80 -24.76 4.94 12.21
C TRP A 80 -25.30 5.59 10.92
N PRO A 81 -26.62 5.61 10.68
CA PRO A 81 -27.19 6.08 9.43
C PRO A 81 -26.82 7.54 9.09
N GLU A 82 -26.77 8.40 10.10
CA GLU A 82 -26.54 9.84 9.96
C GLU A 82 -25.09 10.28 10.25
N ASN A 83 -24.15 9.35 10.44
CA ASN A 83 -22.74 9.72 10.54
C ASN A 83 -22.21 10.20 9.18
N ASP A 84 -21.27 11.15 9.21
CA ASP A 84 -20.44 11.50 8.04
C ASP A 84 -19.78 10.22 7.50
N PHE A 85 -19.86 9.98 6.19
CA PHE A 85 -19.24 8.83 5.55
C PHE A 85 -18.26 9.20 4.44
N ILE A 86 -18.71 9.88 3.38
CA ILE A 86 -17.85 10.27 2.26
C ILE A 86 -17.65 11.78 2.27
N GLY A 87 -16.40 12.22 2.34
CA GLY A 87 -16.00 13.62 2.37
C GLY A 87 -15.22 14.02 1.12
N ARG A 88 -15.55 15.20 0.56
CA ARG A 88 -14.79 15.82 -0.55
C ARG A 88 -14.59 17.32 -0.33
N ARG A 89 -13.49 17.86 -0.85
CA ARG A 89 -13.28 19.32 -0.97
C ARG A 89 -13.83 19.78 -2.31
N LEU A 90 -14.63 20.84 -2.31
CA LEU A 90 -15.20 21.43 -3.52
C LEU A 90 -14.36 22.61 -3.98
N PHE A 91 -14.50 23.01 -5.24
CA PHE A 91 -13.93 24.27 -5.71
C PHE A 91 -14.58 25.45 -4.98
N ASN A 92 -13.75 26.40 -4.60
CA ASN A 92 -14.18 27.58 -3.87
C ASN A 92 -14.96 28.51 -4.81
N ASN A 93 -16.21 28.79 -4.45
CA ASN A 93 -17.11 29.66 -5.22
C ASN A 93 -16.59 31.10 -5.41
N THR A 94 -15.64 31.55 -4.59
CA THR A 94 -15.05 32.90 -4.66
C THR A 94 -13.71 32.94 -5.41
N ASN A 95 -13.02 31.81 -5.52
CA ASN A 95 -11.78 31.66 -6.29
C ASN A 95 -11.73 30.26 -6.92
N PRO A 96 -12.14 30.12 -8.20
CA PRO A 96 -12.25 28.83 -8.88
C PRO A 96 -10.94 28.04 -8.97
N ASP A 97 -9.79 28.68 -8.77
CA ASP A 97 -8.47 28.03 -8.81
C ASP A 97 -8.08 27.40 -7.46
N THR A 98 -8.94 27.49 -6.44
CA THR A 98 -8.68 26.98 -5.09
C THR A 98 -9.79 26.07 -4.59
N PHE A 99 -9.45 25.13 -3.72
CA PHE A 99 -10.42 24.27 -3.03
C PHE A 99 -10.84 24.86 -1.70
N ASP A 100 -12.05 24.54 -1.26
CA ASP A 100 -12.58 24.91 0.05
C ASP A 100 -11.64 24.47 1.18
N THR A 101 -11.60 25.24 2.27
CA THR A 101 -10.81 24.96 3.48
C THR A 101 -11.53 24.02 4.44
N PHE A 102 -12.55 23.31 3.97
CA PHE A 102 -13.33 22.32 4.70
C PHE A 102 -13.77 21.19 3.76
N TYR A 103 -14.21 20.08 4.36
CA TYR A 103 -14.80 18.96 3.63
C TYR A 103 -16.32 19.04 3.68
N THR A 104 -16.96 18.76 2.55
CA THR A 104 -18.39 18.52 2.41
C THR A 104 -18.64 17.02 2.53
N TRP A 105 -19.57 16.63 3.41
CA TRP A 105 -19.81 15.23 3.80
C TRP A 105 -21.17 14.72 3.36
N GLU A 106 -21.21 13.48 2.91
CA GLU A 106 -22.43 12.68 2.71
C GLU A 106 -22.58 11.66 3.83
N SER A 107 -23.81 11.45 4.33
CA SER A 107 -24.08 10.47 5.38
C SER A 107 -24.09 9.02 4.87
N TYR A 108 -24.00 8.04 5.77
CA TYR A 108 -24.19 6.62 5.42
C TYR A 108 -25.53 6.38 4.70
N THR A 109 -26.62 6.98 5.18
CA THR A 109 -27.94 6.92 4.53
C THR A 109 -27.88 7.44 3.09
N LYS A 110 -27.26 8.60 2.88
CA LYS A 110 -27.15 9.18 1.53
C LYS A 110 -26.35 8.26 0.62
N VAL A 111 -25.19 7.80 1.06
CA VAL A 111 -24.35 6.90 0.26
C VAL A 111 -25.03 5.55 -0.01
N ALA A 112 -25.83 5.03 0.93
CA ALA A 112 -26.61 3.82 0.72
C ALA A 112 -27.68 3.99 -0.37
N GLU A 113 -28.34 5.15 -0.45
CA GLU A 113 -29.24 5.51 -1.55
C GLU A 113 -28.49 5.53 -2.89
N ARG A 114 -27.38 6.27 -2.96
CA ARG A 114 -26.56 6.37 -4.18
C ARG A 114 -26.06 5.00 -4.66
N ARG A 115 -25.55 4.18 -3.75
CA ARG A 115 -25.15 2.78 -4.01
C ARG A 115 -26.28 1.97 -4.63
N THR A 116 -27.49 2.09 -4.07
CA THR A 116 -28.67 1.36 -4.54
C THR A 116 -29.03 1.76 -5.96
N ASN A 117 -29.05 3.08 -6.22
CA ASN A 117 -29.32 3.67 -7.52
C ASN A 117 -28.24 3.29 -8.55
N VAL A 118 -26.97 3.42 -8.22
CA VAL A 118 -25.86 3.06 -9.12
C VAL A 118 -25.93 1.59 -9.53
N GLY A 119 -26.16 0.68 -8.58
CA GLY A 119 -26.26 -0.75 -8.90
C GLY A 119 -27.45 -1.08 -9.81
N ALA A 120 -28.63 -0.53 -9.53
CA ALA A 120 -29.81 -0.68 -10.40
C ALA A 120 -29.57 -0.06 -11.79
N GLY A 121 -28.92 1.11 -11.83
CA GLY A 121 -28.57 1.83 -13.04
C GLY A 121 -27.61 1.07 -13.94
N ILE A 122 -26.59 0.42 -13.37
CA ILE A 122 -25.66 -0.45 -14.13
C ILE A 122 -26.41 -1.59 -14.80
N PHE A 123 -27.31 -2.29 -14.10
CA PHE A 123 -28.12 -3.34 -14.72
C PHE A 123 -29.03 -2.80 -15.81
N HIS A 124 -29.69 -1.67 -15.56
CA HIS A 124 -30.61 -1.09 -16.53
C HIS A 124 -29.86 -0.66 -17.80
N ALA A 125 -28.74 0.07 -17.65
CA ALA A 125 -27.91 0.51 -18.76
C ALA A 125 -27.42 -0.68 -19.60
N LEU A 126 -26.89 -1.74 -18.96
CA LEU A 126 -26.40 -2.92 -19.69
C LEU A 126 -27.53 -3.72 -20.37
N ARG A 127 -28.67 -3.94 -19.70
CA ARG A 127 -29.80 -4.71 -20.26
C ARG A 127 -30.49 -4.00 -21.42
N THR A 128 -30.42 -2.68 -21.47
CA THR A 128 -30.98 -1.86 -22.55
C THR A 128 -29.93 -1.42 -23.58
N ASN A 129 -28.67 -1.87 -23.42
CA ASN A 129 -27.58 -1.45 -24.28
C ASN A 129 -27.76 -2.01 -25.69
N ARG A 130 -27.78 -1.12 -26.69
CA ARG A 130 -28.01 -1.48 -28.10
C ARG A 130 -26.88 -2.28 -28.75
N PHE A 131 -25.71 -2.35 -28.12
CA PHE A 131 -24.53 -3.08 -28.61
C PHE A 131 -24.37 -4.45 -27.93
N ILE A 132 -25.31 -4.85 -27.08
CA ILE A 132 -25.31 -6.18 -26.47
C ILE A 132 -25.37 -7.27 -27.55
N THR A 133 -24.64 -8.35 -27.32
CA THR A 133 -24.62 -9.54 -28.19
C THR A 133 -24.77 -10.80 -27.33
N GLY A 134 -25.01 -11.96 -27.96
CA GLY A 134 -25.10 -13.25 -27.26
C GLY A 134 -23.82 -13.68 -26.52
N ALA A 135 -22.69 -13.01 -26.75
CA ALA A 135 -21.46 -13.26 -25.99
C ALA A 135 -21.47 -12.63 -24.58
N HIS A 136 -22.36 -11.68 -24.31
CA HIS A 136 -22.38 -10.94 -23.05
C HIS A 136 -23.27 -11.62 -22.01
N ASN A 137 -22.72 -11.89 -20.83
CA ASN A 137 -23.48 -12.45 -19.71
C ASN A 137 -24.01 -11.34 -18.80
N MET A 138 -25.32 -11.05 -18.84
CA MET A 138 -25.93 -10.00 -18.03
C MET A 138 -26.27 -10.41 -16.60
N GLU A 139 -26.14 -11.70 -16.28
CA GLU A 139 -26.39 -12.21 -14.93
C GLU A 139 -25.11 -12.33 -14.10
N ASN A 140 -23.96 -12.49 -14.76
CA ASN A 140 -22.63 -12.54 -14.18
C ASN A 140 -21.60 -11.87 -15.10
N PHE A 141 -21.20 -10.64 -14.75
CA PHE A 141 -20.22 -9.84 -15.49
C PHE A 141 -19.29 -9.11 -14.52
N ILE A 142 -18.20 -8.56 -15.07
CA ILE A 142 -17.22 -7.78 -14.32
C ILE A 142 -17.40 -6.29 -14.58
N VAL A 143 -17.55 -5.50 -13.51
CA VAL A 143 -17.42 -4.04 -13.57
C VAL A 143 -15.95 -3.67 -13.41
N SER A 144 -15.38 -2.97 -14.39
CA SER A 144 -14.01 -2.46 -14.28
C SER A 144 -13.99 -1.03 -13.78
N LEU A 145 -13.18 -0.75 -12.77
CA LEU A 145 -12.99 0.57 -12.19
C LEU A 145 -11.62 1.11 -12.60
N PHE A 146 -11.57 2.24 -13.31
CA PHE A 146 -10.32 2.83 -13.81
C PHE A 146 -10.24 4.33 -13.49
N SER A 147 -9.83 4.65 -12.27
CA SER A 147 -9.63 6.03 -11.81
C SER A 147 -8.67 6.08 -10.62
N GLY A 148 -8.27 7.29 -10.23
CA GLY A 148 -7.71 7.57 -8.91
C GLY A 148 -8.76 7.46 -7.78
N ASN A 149 -8.43 8.00 -6.62
CA ASN A 149 -9.27 7.96 -5.43
C ASN A 149 -10.44 8.94 -5.56
N THR A 150 -11.64 8.42 -5.80
CA THR A 150 -12.87 9.22 -5.92
C THR A 150 -14.02 8.60 -5.13
N PRO A 151 -14.97 9.43 -4.64
CA PRO A 151 -16.25 8.95 -4.10
C PRO A 151 -16.97 7.97 -5.02
N GLU A 152 -17.02 8.27 -6.32
CA GLU A 152 -17.74 7.48 -7.32
C GLU A 152 -17.15 6.06 -7.44
N TRP A 153 -15.83 5.91 -7.27
CA TRP A 153 -15.17 4.61 -7.23
C TRP A 153 -15.69 3.75 -6.08
N VAL A 154 -15.70 4.26 -4.84
CA VAL A 154 -16.12 3.47 -3.67
C VAL A 154 -17.62 3.22 -3.64
N ILE A 155 -18.42 4.15 -4.16
CA ILE A 155 -19.87 3.95 -4.31
C ILE A 155 -20.13 2.82 -5.32
N THR A 156 -19.35 2.75 -6.41
CA THR A 156 -19.45 1.65 -7.37
C THR A 156 -19.02 0.32 -6.76
N ASP A 157 -17.94 0.28 -5.96
CA ASP A 157 -17.51 -0.93 -5.24
C ASP A 157 -18.59 -1.44 -4.27
N LEU A 158 -19.20 -0.54 -3.50
CA LEU A 158 -20.34 -0.86 -2.63
C LEU A 158 -21.56 -1.33 -3.43
N ALA A 159 -21.82 -0.74 -4.61
CA ALA A 159 -22.92 -1.15 -5.48
C ALA A 159 -22.68 -2.56 -6.03
N CYS A 160 -21.45 -2.85 -6.47
CA CYS A 160 -21.04 -4.18 -6.89
C CYS A 160 -21.28 -5.21 -5.78
N ALA A 161 -20.86 -4.91 -4.54
CA ALA A 161 -21.10 -5.77 -3.39
C ALA A 161 -22.60 -5.98 -3.08
N ALA A 162 -23.43 -4.94 -3.17
CA ALA A 162 -24.87 -5.02 -2.90
C ALA A 162 -25.65 -5.82 -3.95
N TYR A 163 -25.10 -5.93 -5.17
CA TYR A 163 -25.75 -6.58 -6.29
C TYR A 163 -25.03 -7.85 -6.79
N SER A 164 -24.10 -8.39 -5.99
CA SER A 164 -23.33 -9.60 -6.35
C SER A 164 -22.63 -9.51 -7.70
N ILE A 165 -22.12 -8.33 -8.04
CA ILE A 165 -21.32 -8.10 -9.24
C ILE A 165 -19.85 -8.15 -8.83
N GLY A 166 -19.06 -9.00 -9.48
CA GLY A 166 -17.61 -8.98 -9.31
C GLY A 166 -17.02 -7.72 -9.95
N ASN A 167 -16.05 -7.08 -9.30
CA ASN A 167 -15.33 -5.96 -9.91
C ASN A 167 -13.84 -6.25 -10.12
N THR A 168 -13.21 -5.50 -11.01
CA THR A 168 -11.75 -5.42 -11.13
C THR A 168 -11.33 -3.96 -11.07
N ALA A 169 -10.20 -3.69 -10.44
CA ALA A 169 -9.69 -2.34 -10.28
C ALA A 169 -8.39 -2.16 -11.05
N LEU A 170 -8.35 -1.15 -11.90
CA LEU A 170 -7.17 -0.72 -12.62
C LEU A 170 -6.54 0.45 -11.87
N TYR A 171 -5.21 0.41 -11.68
CA TYR A 171 -4.48 1.58 -11.18
C TYR A 171 -4.58 2.74 -12.17
N ASP A 172 -4.73 3.95 -11.63
CA ASP A 172 -4.80 5.20 -12.39
C ASP A 172 -3.60 5.44 -13.32
N THR A 173 -2.43 4.89 -12.95
CA THR A 173 -1.16 5.00 -13.68
C THR A 173 -0.87 3.85 -14.63
N LEU A 174 -1.82 2.92 -14.85
CA LEU A 174 -1.63 1.81 -15.78
C LEU A 174 -1.54 2.31 -17.23
N GLY A 175 -0.53 1.82 -17.94
CA GLY A 175 -0.38 2.04 -19.37
C GLY A 175 -1.39 1.25 -20.21
N PRO A 176 -1.64 1.68 -21.46
CA PRO A 176 -2.70 1.14 -22.31
C PRO A 176 -2.58 -0.36 -22.57
N GLY A 177 -1.36 -0.89 -22.77
CA GLY A 177 -1.17 -2.31 -23.03
C GLY A 177 -1.55 -3.22 -21.84
N THR A 178 -1.28 -2.77 -20.61
CA THR A 178 -1.69 -3.53 -19.42
C THR A 178 -3.19 -3.40 -19.16
N SER A 179 -3.76 -2.21 -19.37
CA SER A 179 -5.20 -2.00 -19.28
C SER A 179 -5.96 -2.86 -20.30
N GLU A 180 -5.48 -2.93 -21.55
CA GLU A 180 -6.02 -3.82 -22.58
C GLU A 180 -5.99 -5.28 -22.16
N HIS A 181 -4.85 -5.75 -21.63
CA HIS A 181 -4.72 -7.12 -21.15
C HIS A 181 -5.74 -7.45 -20.05
N ILE A 182 -5.88 -6.59 -19.04
CA ILE A 182 -6.80 -6.80 -17.92
C ILE A 182 -8.24 -6.84 -18.41
N LEU A 183 -8.66 -5.80 -19.15
CA LEU A 183 -10.04 -5.65 -19.63
C LEU A 183 -10.43 -6.77 -20.62
N GLY A 184 -9.48 -7.19 -21.46
CA GLY A 184 -9.66 -8.32 -22.37
C GLY A 184 -9.79 -9.65 -21.63
N LEU A 185 -8.96 -9.89 -20.61
CA LEU A 185 -8.98 -11.13 -19.84
C LEU A 185 -10.27 -11.29 -19.03
N THR A 186 -10.74 -10.20 -18.40
CA THR A 186 -11.98 -10.17 -17.60
C THR A 186 -13.25 -10.01 -18.43
N GLU A 187 -13.11 -9.84 -19.76
CA GLU A 187 -14.24 -9.71 -20.70
C GLU A 187 -15.23 -8.63 -20.25
N SER A 188 -14.72 -7.52 -19.72
CA SER A 188 -15.51 -6.53 -19.01
C SER A 188 -16.46 -5.77 -19.94
N PRO A 189 -17.80 -5.87 -19.73
CA PRO A 189 -18.74 -5.13 -20.56
C PRO A 189 -18.83 -3.64 -20.23
N ILE A 190 -18.43 -3.29 -19.02
CA ILE A 190 -18.54 -1.94 -18.48
C ILE A 190 -17.25 -1.49 -17.82
N VAL A 191 -16.85 -0.26 -18.11
CA VAL A 191 -15.76 0.45 -17.43
C VAL A 191 -16.31 1.74 -16.82
N VAL A 192 -16.16 1.90 -15.50
CA VAL A 192 -16.38 3.17 -14.80
C VAL A 192 -15.02 3.84 -14.61
N CYS A 193 -14.82 5.02 -15.18
CA CYS A 193 -13.51 5.67 -15.21
C CYS A 193 -13.57 7.18 -14.98
N SER A 194 -12.44 7.76 -14.58
CA SER A 194 -12.27 9.21 -14.62
C SER A 194 -12.25 9.71 -16.08
N ASN A 195 -12.68 10.96 -16.29
CA ASN A 195 -12.89 11.50 -17.64
C ASN A 195 -11.58 11.53 -18.47
N ASP A 196 -10.42 11.67 -17.83
CA ASP A 196 -9.11 11.65 -18.49
C ASP A 196 -8.74 10.29 -19.12
N LYS A 197 -9.45 9.21 -18.78
CA LYS A 197 -9.23 7.87 -19.37
C LYS A 197 -10.00 7.64 -20.67
N LEU A 198 -10.94 8.51 -21.03
CA LEU A 198 -11.83 8.31 -22.17
C LEU A 198 -11.06 8.14 -23.49
N GLU A 199 -10.07 8.99 -23.75
CA GLU A 199 -9.26 8.92 -24.98
C GLU A 199 -8.45 7.62 -25.05
N GLY A 200 -7.78 7.25 -23.96
CA GLY A 200 -6.99 6.03 -23.87
C GLY A 200 -7.82 4.76 -24.07
N LEU A 201 -9.01 4.69 -23.45
CA LEU A 201 -9.95 3.58 -23.63
C LEU A 201 -10.45 3.47 -25.07
N LEU A 202 -10.76 4.60 -25.71
CA LEU A 202 -11.15 4.61 -27.11
C LEU A 202 -10.01 4.10 -28.02
N GLY A 203 -8.76 4.48 -27.72
CA GLY A 203 -7.58 4.04 -28.47
C GLY A 203 -7.36 2.52 -28.46
N ILE A 204 -7.74 1.82 -27.40
CA ILE A 204 -7.61 0.36 -27.26
C ILE A 204 -8.93 -0.40 -27.52
N LYS A 205 -10.06 0.30 -27.74
CA LYS A 205 -11.39 -0.32 -27.86
C LYS A 205 -11.48 -1.40 -28.93
N LYS A 206 -10.75 -1.27 -30.04
CA LYS A 206 -10.71 -2.28 -31.12
C LYS A 206 -10.29 -3.67 -30.63
N ASN A 207 -9.52 -3.74 -29.54
CA ASN A 207 -9.03 -4.97 -28.94
C ASN A 207 -9.91 -5.44 -27.76
N LEU A 208 -10.99 -4.70 -27.45
CA LEU A 208 -11.90 -4.96 -26.32
C LEU A 208 -13.32 -5.23 -26.83
N PRO A 209 -13.59 -6.38 -27.46
CA PRO A 209 -14.88 -6.67 -28.09
C PRO A 209 -16.04 -6.73 -27.10
N PHE A 210 -15.77 -7.10 -25.84
CA PHE A 210 -16.80 -7.16 -24.79
C PHE A 210 -17.18 -5.79 -24.23
N LEU A 211 -16.30 -4.78 -24.32
CA LEU A 211 -16.60 -3.45 -23.80
C LEU A 211 -17.71 -2.80 -24.63
N ILE A 212 -18.88 -2.57 -24.03
CA ILE A 212 -20.05 -1.96 -24.68
C ILE A 212 -20.57 -0.73 -23.91
N GLN A 213 -20.08 -0.51 -22.69
CA GLN A 213 -20.52 0.55 -21.80
C GLN A 213 -19.31 1.25 -21.16
N VAL A 214 -19.27 2.57 -21.21
CA VAL A 214 -18.34 3.38 -20.44
C VAL A 214 -19.15 4.35 -19.57
N VAL A 215 -18.71 4.54 -18.33
CA VAL A 215 -19.30 5.47 -17.37
C VAL A 215 -18.23 6.45 -16.91
N ALA A 216 -18.34 7.71 -17.34
CA ALA A 216 -17.50 8.81 -16.88
C ALA A 216 -17.92 9.24 -15.46
N GLN A 217 -16.98 9.33 -14.53
CA GLN A 217 -17.27 9.66 -13.13
C GLN A 217 -17.79 11.08 -12.94
N GLN A 218 -17.39 12.03 -13.80
CA GLN A 218 -17.78 13.43 -13.70
C GLN A 218 -18.60 13.87 -14.93
N PRO A 219 -19.38 14.95 -14.83
CA PRO A 219 -20.04 15.55 -15.98
C PRO A 219 -19.05 15.84 -17.12
N LEU A 220 -19.46 15.60 -18.37
CA LEU A 220 -18.60 15.84 -19.53
C LEU A 220 -18.45 17.35 -19.78
N ALA A 221 -17.21 17.81 -19.83
CA ALA A 221 -16.89 19.17 -20.27
C ALA A 221 -17.32 19.37 -21.75
N ALA A 222 -17.44 20.62 -22.19
CA ALA A 222 -17.83 20.93 -23.58
C ALA A 222 -16.90 20.27 -24.61
N SER A 223 -15.60 20.22 -24.33
CA SER A 223 -14.59 19.53 -25.14
C SER A 223 -14.73 18.01 -25.15
N GLU A 224 -15.31 17.42 -24.10
CA GLU A 224 -15.45 15.98 -23.92
C GLU A 224 -16.73 15.42 -24.53
N LYS A 225 -17.73 16.27 -24.83
CA LYS A 225 -18.99 15.83 -25.46
C LYS A 225 -18.80 15.10 -26.79
N VAL A 226 -17.71 15.36 -27.50
CA VAL A 226 -17.34 14.63 -28.73
C VAL A 226 -17.17 13.12 -28.48
N TYR A 227 -16.78 12.71 -27.27
CA TYR A 227 -16.59 11.30 -26.93
C TYR A 227 -17.90 10.51 -26.96
N VAL A 228 -19.05 11.14 -26.74
CA VAL A 228 -20.36 10.46 -26.86
C VAL A 228 -20.52 9.86 -28.27
N THR A 229 -20.25 10.65 -29.31
CA THR A 229 -20.33 10.20 -30.69
C THR A 229 -19.22 9.21 -31.02
N LYS A 230 -17.98 9.50 -30.63
CA LYS A 230 -16.83 8.60 -30.92
C LYS A 230 -16.98 7.21 -30.30
N PHE A 231 -17.47 7.11 -29.05
CA PHE A 231 -17.75 5.83 -28.43
C PHE A 231 -18.91 5.13 -29.13
N ALA A 232 -19.97 5.84 -29.50
CA ALA A 232 -21.09 5.27 -30.23
C ALA A 232 -20.67 4.66 -31.58
N GLU A 233 -19.81 5.34 -32.34
CA GLU A 233 -19.21 4.82 -33.58
C GLU A 233 -18.33 3.58 -33.33
N ALA A 234 -17.67 3.51 -32.18
CA ALA A 234 -16.87 2.37 -31.75
C ALA A 234 -17.70 1.24 -31.09
N GLY A 235 -19.04 1.33 -31.10
CA GLY A 235 -19.92 0.30 -30.52
C GLY A 235 -20.02 0.33 -28.99
N VAL A 236 -19.88 1.51 -28.38
CA VAL A 236 -19.94 1.72 -26.92
C VAL A 236 -20.95 2.82 -26.59
N GLN A 237 -21.76 2.61 -25.55
CA GLN A 237 -22.55 3.69 -24.95
C GLN A 237 -21.74 4.37 -23.85
N LEU A 238 -21.62 5.69 -23.92
CA LEU A 238 -21.00 6.52 -22.88
C LEU A 238 -22.11 7.17 -22.05
N HIS A 239 -22.06 6.96 -20.74
CA HIS A 239 -22.90 7.65 -19.75
C HIS A 239 -22.02 8.38 -18.75
N THR A 240 -22.58 9.35 -18.04
CA THR A 240 -22.00 9.89 -16.82
C THR A 240 -22.47 9.10 -15.59
N PHE A 241 -21.76 9.24 -14.48
CA PHE A 241 -22.14 8.60 -13.22
C PHE A 241 -23.52 9.05 -12.74
N GLU A 242 -23.82 10.34 -12.88
CA GLU A 242 -25.12 10.93 -12.53
C GLU A 242 -26.26 10.34 -13.40
N GLU A 243 -26.02 10.13 -14.69
CA GLU A 243 -27.00 9.47 -15.56
C GLU A 243 -27.26 8.02 -15.14
N ILE A 244 -26.21 7.27 -14.78
CA ILE A 244 -26.37 5.90 -14.25
C ILE A 244 -27.17 5.92 -12.94
N GLU A 245 -26.87 6.85 -12.04
CA GLU A 245 -27.59 7.00 -10.78
C GLU A 245 -29.08 7.34 -11.03
N ALA A 246 -29.37 8.28 -11.93
CA ALA A 246 -30.73 8.66 -12.30
C ALA A 246 -31.52 7.51 -12.99
N LEU A 247 -30.84 6.73 -13.84
CA LEU A 247 -31.42 5.54 -14.46
C LEU A 247 -31.86 4.52 -13.41
N GLY A 248 -31.02 4.27 -12.39
CA GLY A 248 -31.37 3.35 -11.32
C GLY A 248 -32.46 3.85 -10.39
N ALA A 249 -32.46 5.15 -10.08
CA ALA A 249 -33.54 5.77 -9.30
C ALA A 249 -34.91 5.64 -10.02
N SER A 250 -34.91 5.76 -11.35
CA SER A 250 -36.12 5.63 -12.18
C SER A 250 -36.52 4.17 -12.43
N ASN A 251 -35.59 3.22 -12.27
CA ASN A 251 -35.78 1.79 -12.53
C ASN A 251 -35.28 0.97 -11.33
N PRO A 252 -35.97 1.06 -10.17
CA PRO A 252 -35.50 0.44 -8.95
C PRO A 252 -35.40 -1.08 -9.09
N MET A 253 -34.33 -1.64 -8.53
CA MET A 253 -34.07 -3.08 -8.50
C MET A 253 -33.74 -3.49 -7.07
N ALA A 254 -34.28 -4.62 -6.62
CA ALA A 254 -33.90 -5.18 -5.33
C ALA A 254 -32.43 -5.64 -5.36
N HIS A 255 -31.70 -5.42 -4.26
CA HIS A 255 -30.35 -5.94 -4.09
C HIS A 255 -30.30 -7.45 -4.35
N ARG A 256 -29.36 -7.88 -5.19
CA ARG A 256 -28.96 -9.29 -5.34
C ARG A 256 -27.93 -9.59 -4.25
N LYS A 257 -28.42 -9.89 -3.05
CA LYS A 257 -27.56 -10.06 -1.86
C LYS A 257 -26.51 -11.16 -2.08
N PRO A 258 -25.23 -10.89 -1.78
CA PRO A 258 -24.18 -11.89 -1.93
C PRO A 258 -24.23 -12.94 -0.84
N HIS A 259 -23.58 -14.07 -1.09
CA HIS A 259 -23.20 -15.04 -0.06
C HIS A 259 -21.65 -15.09 0.06
N PRO A 260 -21.09 -15.76 1.07
CA PRO A 260 -19.63 -15.76 1.29
C PRO A 260 -18.78 -16.22 0.09
N GLU A 261 -19.25 -17.16 -0.72
CA GLU A 261 -18.53 -17.64 -1.92
C GLU A 261 -18.71 -16.76 -3.17
N THR A 262 -19.49 -15.68 -3.09
CA THR A 262 -19.72 -14.79 -4.23
C THR A 262 -18.42 -14.07 -4.54
N LEU A 263 -18.10 -13.92 -5.83
CA LEU A 263 -16.96 -13.11 -6.27
C LEU A 263 -17.17 -11.67 -5.80
N TYR A 264 -16.24 -11.15 -5.01
CA TYR A 264 -16.22 -9.74 -4.64
C TYR A 264 -15.35 -8.97 -5.63
N THR A 265 -14.12 -9.44 -5.87
CA THR A 265 -13.21 -8.76 -6.78
C THR A 265 -12.13 -9.67 -7.37
N ILE A 266 -11.64 -9.29 -8.54
CA ILE A 266 -10.39 -9.79 -9.13
C ILE A 266 -9.36 -8.67 -8.99
N SER A 267 -8.34 -8.86 -8.17
CA SER A 267 -7.30 -7.85 -7.97
C SER A 267 -6.03 -8.24 -8.71
N PHE A 268 -5.60 -7.39 -9.66
CA PHE A 268 -4.43 -7.68 -10.47
C PHE A 268 -3.13 -7.27 -9.77
N THR A 269 -2.27 -8.24 -9.52
CA THR A 269 -0.92 -8.01 -8.98
C THR A 269 0.05 -7.78 -10.13
N SER A 270 0.77 -6.66 -10.10
CA SER A 270 1.92 -6.47 -10.98
C SER A 270 3.08 -7.33 -10.48
N GLY A 271 3.22 -8.53 -11.06
CA GLY A 271 4.40 -9.36 -10.83
C GLY A 271 5.65 -8.70 -11.41
N THR A 272 6.83 -9.04 -10.90
CA THR A 272 8.12 -8.55 -11.43
C THR A 272 8.54 -9.24 -12.74
N THR A 273 7.80 -10.27 -13.18
CA THR A 273 8.21 -11.20 -14.24
C THR A 273 7.25 -11.34 -15.44
N GLY A 274 6.23 -10.48 -15.61
CA GLY A 274 5.32 -10.55 -16.77
C GLY A 274 4.02 -9.76 -16.64
N ASN A 275 2.99 -10.17 -17.39
CA ASN A 275 1.64 -9.61 -17.32
C ASN A 275 1.05 -9.76 -15.91
N PRO A 276 0.23 -8.81 -15.44
CA PRO A 276 -0.40 -8.92 -14.13
C PRO A 276 -1.29 -10.16 -14.00
N LYS A 277 -1.26 -10.79 -12.82
CA LYS A 277 -2.10 -11.95 -12.50
C LYS A 277 -3.30 -11.47 -11.70
N GLY A 278 -4.51 -11.90 -12.07
CA GLY A 278 -5.73 -11.55 -11.35
C GLY A 278 -5.95 -12.49 -10.16
N VAL A 279 -5.87 -12.00 -8.93
CA VAL A 279 -6.17 -12.77 -7.72
C VAL A 279 -7.68 -12.79 -7.51
N VAL A 280 -8.29 -13.98 -7.49
CA VAL A 280 -9.73 -14.13 -7.28
C VAL A 280 -10.07 -14.03 -5.80
N LEU A 281 -10.85 -13.00 -5.43
CA LEU A 281 -11.19 -12.68 -4.05
C LEU A 281 -12.71 -12.69 -3.86
N LYS A 282 -13.17 -13.61 -3.02
CA LYS A 282 -14.58 -13.77 -2.65
C LYS A 282 -14.93 -12.93 -1.43
N HIS A 283 -16.22 -12.76 -1.15
CA HIS A 283 -16.69 -12.03 0.04
C HIS A 283 -16.10 -12.59 1.35
N ARG A 284 -15.96 -13.92 1.49
CA ARG A 284 -15.32 -14.49 2.68
C ARG A 284 -13.85 -14.12 2.85
N HIS A 285 -13.10 -13.93 1.75
CA HIS A 285 -11.68 -13.55 1.84
C HIS A 285 -11.58 -12.14 2.43
N ALA A 286 -12.42 -11.25 1.88
CA ALA A 286 -12.54 -9.87 2.35
C ALA A 286 -12.93 -9.79 3.83
N VAL A 287 -14.00 -10.49 4.22
CA VAL A 287 -14.51 -10.47 5.58
C VAL A 287 -13.53 -11.07 6.58
N SER A 288 -12.81 -12.14 6.21
CA SER A 288 -11.82 -12.75 7.09
C SER A 288 -10.67 -11.79 7.39
N SER A 289 -10.18 -11.08 6.37
CA SER A 289 -9.15 -10.05 6.56
C SER A 289 -9.68 -8.84 7.34
N ILE A 290 -10.88 -8.35 7.03
CA ILE A 290 -11.50 -7.24 7.78
C ILE A 290 -11.77 -7.62 9.24
N THR A 291 -12.12 -8.87 9.51
CA THR A 291 -12.28 -9.41 10.87
C THR A 291 -10.97 -9.35 11.64
N TRP A 292 -9.86 -9.77 11.02
CA TRP A 292 -8.54 -9.61 11.61
C TRP A 292 -8.23 -8.13 11.85
N ALA A 293 -8.40 -7.29 10.84
CA ALA A 293 -8.16 -5.85 10.92
C ALA A 293 -8.93 -5.20 12.09
N MET A 294 -10.23 -5.46 12.22
CA MET A 294 -11.05 -4.94 13.32
C MET A 294 -10.65 -5.51 14.69
N SER A 295 -10.13 -6.75 14.73
CA SER A 295 -9.61 -7.34 15.96
C SER A 295 -8.31 -6.71 16.45
N THR A 296 -7.56 -6.08 15.54
CA THR A 296 -6.17 -5.68 15.76
C THR A 296 -5.96 -4.17 15.72
N PHE A 297 -6.63 -3.44 14.82
CA PHE A 297 -6.46 -2.01 14.68
C PHE A 297 -7.09 -1.24 15.85
N PRO A 298 -6.36 -0.32 16.50
CA PRO A 298 -6.91 0.52 17.55
C PRO A 298 -8.00 1.45 16.99
N LEU A 299 -9.27 1.07 17.15
CA LEU A 299 -10.38 1.92 16.70
C LEU A 299 -10.40 3.23 17.49
N PRO A 300 -10.45 4.40 16.83
CA PRO A 300 -10.48 5.66 17.54
C PRO A 300 -11.74 5.80 18.39
N LYS A 301 -11.58 6.23 19.64
CA LYS A 301 -12.73 6.60 20.49
C LYS A 301 -13.33 7.91 19.96
N GLY A 302 -14.60 7.89 19.55
CA GLY A 302 -15.35 9.06 19.06
C GLY A 302 -15.56 9.06 17.55
N LYS A 303 -15.85 10.23 16.95
CA LYS A 303 -16.03 10.38 15.50
C LYS A 303 -14.68 10.29 14.78
N ALA A 304 -14.28 9.08 14.41
CA ALA A 304 -13.09 8.82 13.61
C ALA A 304 -13.22 9.47 12.23
N ARG A 305 -12.15 10.13 11.80
CA ARG A 305 -11.99 10.69 10.45
C ARG A 305 -10.69 10.18 9.88
N GLU A 306 -10.76 9.60 8.68
CA GLU A 306 -9.62 8.99 8.00
C GLU A 306 -9.49 9.50 6.56
N TYR A 307 -8.25 9.59 6.07
CA TYR A 307 -7.93 10.17 4.76
C TYR A 307 -7.52 9.06 3.80
N ILE A 308 -8.27 8.91 2.70
CA ILE A 308 -8.14 7.86 1.70
C ILE A 308 -7.00 8.22 0.75
N PHE A 309 -5.76 8.05 1.21
CA PHE A 309 -4.58 8.44 0.45
C PHE A 309 -4.07 7.33 -0.49
N LEU A 310 -4.05 6.07 -0.04
CA LEU A 310 -3.54 5.00 -0.90
C LEU A 310 -4.52 4.74 -2.04
N PRO A 311 -4.05 4.27 -3.20
CA PRO A 311 -4.95 3.99 -4.31
C PRO A 311 -6.05 3.00 -3.91
N VAL A 312 -7.32 3.37 -4.08
CA VAL A 312 -8.48 2.49 -3.82
C VAL A 312 -8.48 1.22 -4.69
N SER A 313 -7.76 1.25 -5.82
CA SER A 313 -7.47 0.09 -6.64
C SER A 313 -6.50 -0.91 -6.01
N HIS A 314 -5.71 -0.49 -5.02
CA HIS A 314 -4.77 -1.34 -4.30
C HIS A 314 -5.46 -2.09 -3.15
N ILE A 315 -5.19 -3.38 -3.00
CA ILE A 315 -5.84 -4.23 -1.99
C ILE A 315 -5.64 -3.75 -0.56
N PHE A 316 -4.50 -3.11 -0.26
CA PHE A 316 -4.21 -2.54 1.05
C PHE A 316 -5.27 -1.51 1.45
N GLU A 317 -5.55 -0.54 0.56
CA GLU A 317 -6.60 0.46 0.83
C GLU A 317 -7.97 -0.19 0.91
N ARG A 318 -8.26 -1.23 0.12
CA ARG A 318 -9.55 -1.93 0.19
C ARG A 318 -9.79 -2.65 1.52
N GLY A 319 -8.75 -3.23 2.12
CA GLY A 319 -8.84 -3.80 3.47
C GLY A 319 -9.06 -2.73 4.55
N VAL A 320 -8.37 -1.59 4.41
CA VAL A 320 -8.51 -0.42 5.28
C VAL A 320 -9.91 0.20 5.16
N TRP A 321 -10.36 0.47 3.94
CA TRP A 321 -11.70 0.90 3.59
C TRP A 321 -12.77 -0.03 4.19
N GLY A 322 -12.57 -1.34 4.04
CA GLY A 322 -13.35 -2.40 4.68
C GLY A 322 -13.56 -2.18 6.18
N THR A 323 -12.48 -1.82 6.87
CA THR A 323 -12.48 -1.55 8.31
C THR A 323 -13.18 -0.23 8.65
N TYR A 324 -12.99 0.81 7.83
CA TYR A 324 -13.57 2.14 8.06
C TYR A 324 -15.09 2.13 7.94
N PHE A 325 -15.64 1.61 6.84
CA PHE A 325 -17.10 1.59 6.70
C PHE A 325 -17.74 0.60 7.69
N SER A 326 -17.02 -0.40 8.18
CA SER A 326 -17.52 -1.36 9.19
C SER A 326 -17.60 -0.77 10.61
N THR A 327 -17.05 0.44 10.82
CA THR A 327 -16.93 1.08 12.14
C THR A 327 -17.58 2.46 12.22
N GLY A 328 -18.33 2.87 11.19
CA GLY A 328 -19.00 4.18 11.19
C GLY A 328 -18.04 5.36 11.01
N THR A 329 -16.85 5.10 10.44
CA THR A 329 -15.78 6.08 10.24
C THR A 329 -16.06 6.96 9.03
N ALA A 330 -15.71 8.25 9.12
CA ALA A 330 -15.81 9.19 8.02
C ALA A 330 -14.52 9.18 7.18
N CYS A 331 -14.65 9.10 5.87
CA CYS A 331 -13.57 8.93 4.90
C CYS A 331 -13.46 10.14 3.96
N ALA A 332 -12.36 10.86 4.05
CA ALA A 332 -12.05 12.02 3.22
C ALA A 332 -11.23 11.62 1.98
N PHE A 333 -11.66 12.07 0.80
CA PHE A 333 -10.96 11.83 -0.47
C PHE A 333 -10.02 12.99 -0.82
N PRO A 334 -8.89 12.71 -1.50
CA PRO A 334 -7.94 13.75 -1.91
C PRO A 334 -8.56 14.72 -2.91
N GLN A 335 -8.13 15.98 -2.89
CA GLN A 335 -8.60 16.98 -3.86
C GLN A 335 -8.05 16.73 -5.29
N SER A 336 -6.97 15.95 -5.41
CA SER A 336 -6.34 15.62 -6.69
C SER A 336 -5.68 14.24 -6.63
N SER A 337 -5.41 13.64 -7.79
CA SER A 337 -4.61 12.42 -7.88
C SER A 337 -3.11 12.64 -7.61
N SER A 338 -2.66 13.89 -7.51
CA SER A 338 -1.25 14.22 -7.26
C SER A 338 -0.91 14.11 -5.78
N PRO A 339 0.20 13.44 -5.41
CA PRO A 339 0.70 13.41 -4.04
C PRO A 339 1.25 14.75 -3.56
N THR A 340 1.28 15.79 -4.41
CA THR A 340 1.70 17.14 -4.03
C THR A 340 0.69 17.85 -3.12
N SER A 341 -0.61 17.54 -3.25
CA SER A 341 -1.67 18.13 -2.40
C SER A 341 -1.80 17.49 -1.03
N LEU A 342 -1.05 16.42 -0.75
CA LEU A 342 -1.20 15.62 0.46
C LEU A 342 -1.11 16.46 1.75
N VAL A 343 -0.10 17.31 1.89
CA VAL A 343 0.08 18.12 3.11
C VAL A 343 -1.06 19.12 3.27
N ASP A 344 -1.51 19.75 2.17
CA ASP A 344 -2.61 20.72 2.19
C ASP A 344 -3.93 20.05 2.62
N ASP A 345 -4.20 18.86 2.10
CA ASP A 345 -5.39 18.09 2.48
C ASP A 345 -5.32 17.64 3.95
N LEU A 346 -4.15 17.22 4.44
CA LEU A 346 -3.97 16.82 5.84
C LEU A 346 -4.15 18.00 6.81
N LEU A 347 -3.68 19.20 6.44
CA LEU A 347 -3.84 20.41 7.26
C LEU A 347 -5.30 20.76 7.53
N VAL A 348 -6.17 20.51 6.53
CA VAL A 348 -7.62 20.70 6.62
C VAL A 348 -8.29 19.51 7.32
N MET A 349 -8.01 18.29 6.87
CA MET A 349 -8.70 17.09 7.32
C MET A 349 -8.40 16.79 8.80
N ARG A 350 -7.11 16.81 9.16
CA ARG A 350 -6.58 16.43 10.47
C ARG A 350 -7.01 15.01 10.89
N PRO A 351 -6.51 13.96 10.21
CA PRO A 351 -6.99 12.60 10.39
C PRO A 351 -6.60 12.02 11.75
N THR A 352 -7.32 10.97 12.16
CA THR A 352 -7.10 10.31 13.45
C THR A 352 -6.02 9.24 13.38
N SER A 353 -5.85 8.63 12.22
CA SER A 353 -4.70 7.80 11.87
C SER A 353 -4.09 8.27 10.55
N LEU A 354 -2.87 7.83 10.26
CA LEU A 354 -2.31 7.96 8.93
C LEU A 354 -1.81 6.60 8.46
N ILE A 355 -2.49 6.04 7.47
CA ILE A 355 -2.09 4.80 6.83
C ILE A 355 -1.38 5.15 5.53
N SER A 356 -0.12 4.72 5.40
CA SER A 356 0.67 5.06 4.23
C SER A 356 1.80 4.07 3.94
N VAL A 357 2.52 4.31 2.86
CA VAL A 357 3.66 3.48 2.42
C VAL A 357 5.00 4.10 2.86
N PRO A 358 6.08 3.31 2.97
CA PRO A 358 7.38 3.79 3.44
C PRO A 358 7.88 5.05 2.73
N ARG A 359 7.69 5.15 1.41
CA ARG A 359 8.11 6.31 0.60
C ARG A 359 7.48 7.63 1.05
N VAL A 360 6.24 7.60 1.53
CA VAL A 360 5.54 8.81 2.02
C VAL A 360 6.08 9.19 3.39
N PHE A 361 6.31 8.20 4.26
CA PHE A 361 6.92 8.42 5.55
C PHE A 361 8.36 8.92 5.45
N THR A 362 9.19 8.42 4.53
CA THR A 362 10.55 8.95 4.33
C THR A 362 10.52 10.41 3.84
N ARG A 363 9.57 10.77 2.97
CA ARG A 363 9.35 12.17 2.57
C ARG A 363 8.96 13.05 3.76
N PHE A 364 8.04 12.60 4.61
CA PHE A 364 7.64 13.31 5.82
C PHE A 364 8.80 13.41 6.83
N GLU A 365 9.60 12.35 6.97
CA GLU A 365 10.80 12.36 7.80
C GLU A 365 11.79 13.42 7.32
N ALA A 366 12.05 13.51 6.01
CA ALA A 366 12.92 14.54 5.43
C ALA A 366 12.40 15.96 5.73
N LEU A 367 11.11 16.22 5.52
CA LEU A 367 10.47 17.51 5.82
C LEU A 367 10.57 17.88 7.32
N LEU A 368 10.40 16.90 8.21
CA LEU A 368 10.51 17.11 9.65
C LEU A 368 11.95 17.33 10.09
N LYS A 369 12.91 16.59 9.53
CA LYS A 369 14.34 16.76 9.81
C LYS A 369 14.84 18.14 9.37
N ASP A 370 14.44 18.61 8.19
CA ASP A 370 14.78 19.96 7.68
C ASP A 370 14.28 21.07 8.63
N LYS A 371 13.07 20.91 9.19
CA LYS A 371 12.52 21.83 10.22
C LYS A 371 13.14 21.67 11.61
N THR A 372 13.93 20.62 11.87
CA THR A 372 14.42 20.28 13.22
C THR A 372 15.94 20.09 13.26
N ILE A 373 16.41 18.86 13.05
CA ILE A 373 17.80 18.42 13.24
C ILE A 373 18.71 19.05 12.18
N ASN A 374 18.20 19.26 10.96
CA ASN A 374 18.93 19.83 9.84
C ASN A 374 18.67 21.33 9.67
N SER A 375 17.92 21.96 10.58
CA SER A 375 17.69 23.41 10.55
C SER A 375 18.99 24.18 10.85
N ALA A 376 19.00 25.48 10.52
CA ALA A 376 20.15 26.35 10.73
C ALA A 376 20.72 26.22 12.16
N PRO A 377 22.05 26.08 12.34
CA PRO A 377 22.65 25.88 13.65
C PRO A 377 22.22 26.94 14.65
N GLY A 378 21.65 26.51 15.77
CA GLY A 378 21.09 27.44 16.76
C GLY A 378 20.39 26.77 17.93
N VAL A 379 19.81 27.59 18.81
CA VAL A 379 19.11 27.12 20.03
C VAL A 379 17.92 26.21 19.66
N SER A 380 17.18 26.55 18.61
CA SER A 380 16.02 25.76 18.14
C SER A 380 16.43 24.36 17.67
N GLN A 381 17.51 24.25 16.89
CA GLN A 381 18.06 22.98 16.41
C GLN A 381 18.54 22.10 17.58
N LYS A 382 19.33 22.67 18.50
CA LYS A 382 19.85 21.96 19.69
C LYS A 382 18.72 21.48 20.60
N LEU A 383 17.72 22.32 20.83
CA LEU A 383 16.54 21.97 21.63
C LEU A 383 15.74 20.83 20.97
N SER A 384 15.49 20.92 19.67
CA SER A 384 14.75 19.89 18.92
C SER A 384 15.46 18.55 18.99
N SER A 385 16.78 18.54 18.75
CA SER A 385 17.62 17.34 18.81
C SER A 385 17.59 16.73 20.21
N TYR A 386 17.78 17.55 21.27
CA TYR A 386 17.71 17.10 22.65
C TYR A 386 16.37 16.44 22.99
N ILE A 387 15.24 17.04 22.60
CA ILE A 387 13.91 16.48 22.87
C ILE A 387 13.72 15.13 22.17
N ILE A 388 14.11 15.04 20.89
CA ILE A 388 13.99 13.81 20.09
C ILE A 388 14.86 12.71 20.68
N ASP A 389 16.13 13.00 20.98
CA ASP A 389 17.07 12.04 21.57
C ASP A 389 16.61 11.56 22.93
N LYS A 390 16.10 12.47 23.78
CA LYS A 390 15.61 12.13 25.10
C LYS A 390 14.41 11.18 25.02
N ARG A 391 13.50 11.41 24.09
CA ARG A 391 12.36 10.51 23.85
C ARG A 391 12.77 9.18 23.25
N ALA A 392 13.72 9.16 22.32
CA ALA A 392 14.28 7.91 21.80
C ALA A 392 14.88 7.06 22.93
N GLN A 393 15.53 7.68 23.93
CA GLN A 393 16.00 6.98 25.13
C GLN A 393 14.86 6.45 26.01
N TRP A 394 13.77 7.20 26.18
CA TRP A 394 12.59 6.75 26.92
C TRP A 394 11.91 5.55 26.25
N ILE A 395 11.72 5.61 24.93
CA ILE A 395 11.16 4.52 24.12
C ILE A 395 11.98 3.24 24.29
N LYS A 396 13.32 3.33 24.22
CA LYS A 396 14.22 2.18 24.45
C LYS A 396 14.13 1.57 25.86
N LYS A 397 13.65 2.34 26.85
CA LYS A 397 13.41 1.88 28.22
C LYS A 397 11.98 1.36 28.43
N GLY A 398 11.18 1.27 27.37
CA GLY A 398 9.76 0.87 27.43
C GLY A 398 8.81 1.99 27.87
N CYS A 399 9.28 3.24 27.97
CA CYS A 399 8.43 4.40 28.25
C CYS A 399 7.88 4.98 26.93
N THR A 400 7.10 4.18 26.21
CA THR A 400 6.49 4.54 24.92
C THR A 400 5.20 5.34 25.12
N GLY A 401 4.89 6.25 24.20
CA GLY A 401 3.69 7.10 24.29
C GLY A 401 3.67 8.11 25.45
N HIS A 402 4.79 8.31 26.15
CA HIS A 402 4.87 9.23 27.29
C HIS A 402 4.84 10.71 26.85
N SER A 403 3.73 11.39 27.16
CA SER A 403 3.59 12.82 26.96
C SER A 403 4.36 13.61 28.03
N HIS A 404 5.06 14.66 27.60
CA HIS A 404 5.80 15.56 28.49
C HIS A 404 5.44 16.99 28.08
N TRP A 405 4.65 17.67 28.92
CA TRP A 405 3.99 18.94 28.58
C TRP A 405 4.92 19.99 27.95
N LEU A 406 6.16 20.10 28.44
CA LEU A 406 7.14 21.04 27.93
C LEU A 406 7.68 20.62 26.56
N PHE A 407 7.93 19.32 26.34
CA PHE A 407 8.43 18.81 25.06
C PHE A 407 7.34 18.89 24.00
N ASP A 408 6.11 18.56 24.39
CA ASP A 408 4.94 18.63 23.53
C ASP A 408 4.70 20.07 23.06
N ARG A 409 4.73 21.03 23.98
CA ARG A 409 4.54 22.45 23.68
C ARG A 409 5.68 23.06 22.84
N LEU A 410 6.93 22.69 23.12
CA LEU A 410 8.09 23.31 22.46
C LEU A 410 8.35 22.76 21.05
N LEU A 411 8.06 21.46 20.81
CA LEU A 411 8.39 20.78 19.57
C LEU A 411 7.20 20.03 18.95
N THR A 412 6.66 19.02 19.63
CA THR A 412 5.77 18.02 19.02
C THR A 412 4.49 18.60 18.46
N ASN A 413 3.83 19.49 19.20
CA ASN A 413 2.60 20.12 18.74
C ASN A 413 2.86 20.95 17.47
N LYS A 414 3.97 21.70 17.42
CA LYS A 414 4.34 22.47 16.22
C LYS A 414 4.62 21.58 15.02
N LEU A 415 5.31 20.46 15.20
CA LEU A 415 5.59 19.51 14.13
C LEU A 415 4.30 18.89 13.59
N ARG A 416 3.42 18.43 14.50
CA ARG A 416 2.10 17.88 14.19
C ARG A 416 1.24 18.92 13.46
N ASP A 417 1.16 20.14 13.97
CA ASP A 417 0.42 21.25 13.37
C ASP A 417 0.87 21.47 11.92
N SER A 418 2.18 21.46 11.69
CA SER A 418 2.76 21.76 10.36
C SER A 418 2.47 20.72 9.27
N LEU A 419 1.95 19.55 9.66
CA LEU A 419 1.56 18.46 8.75
C LEU A 419 0.07 18.08 8.89
N GLY A 420 -0.70 18.79 9.72
CA GLY A 420 -2.10 18.43 10.01
C GLY A 420 -2.27 17.17 10.86
N LEU A 421 -1.27 16.75 11.63
CA LEU A 421 -1.26 15.48 12.38
C LEU A 421 -1.61 15.65 13.86
N THR A 422 -2.34 16.70 14.21
CA THR A 422 -2.71 17.03 15.60
C THR A 422 -3.61 15.99 16.24
N ASN A 423 -4.55 15.47 15.46
CA ASN A 423 -5.48 14.42 15.87
C ASN A 423 -4.88 13.02 15.75
N ALA A 424 -3.78 12.86 15.00
CA ALA A 424 -3.18 11.56 14.75
C ALA A 424 -2.81 10.84 16.05
N ARG A 425 -3.21 9.58 16.17
CA ARG A 425 -2.93 8.72 17.33
C ARG A 425 -1.91 7.65 16.98
N TYR A 426 -2.00 7.10 15.78
CA TYR A 426 -1.08 6.10 15.29
C TYR A 426 -0.92 6.21 13.77
N PHE A 427 0.24 5.75 13.29
CA PHE A 427 0.53 5.52 11.89
C PHE A 427 0.60 4.03 11.62
N ILE A 428 0.23 3.64 10.41
CA ILE A 428 0.37 2.27 9.94
C ILE A 428 1.12 2.30 8.61
N THR A 429 2.10 1.41 8.46
CA THR A 429 2.77 1.19 7.19
C THR A 429 2.80 -0.27 6.77
N GLY A 430 2.94 -0.49 5.47
CA GLY A 430 2.99 -1.80 4.84
C GLY A 430 3.33 -1.67 3.35
N SER A 431 3.03 -2.71 2.57
CA SER A 431 3.36 -2.84 1.14
C SER A 431 4.86 -2.99 0.82
N ALA A 432 5.75 -2.35 1.58
CA ALA A 432 7.20 -2.45 1.46
C ALA A 432 7.88 -2.33 2.84
N PRO A 433 9.14 -2.79 2.98
CA PRO A 433 9.91 -2.60 4.21
C PRO A 433 10.16 -1.12 4.51
N ILE A 434 10.23 -0.76 5.79
CA ILE A 434 10.68 0.56 6.28
C ILE A 434 11.82 0.39 7.28
N SER A 435 12.71 1.38 7.39
CA SER A 435 13.78 1.32 8.38
C SER A 435 13.22 1.47 9.81
N PRO A 436 13.70 0.66 10.78
CA PRO A 436 13.35 0.86 12.20
C PRO A 436 13.71 2.27 12.70
N GLN A 437 14.75 2.89 12.12
CA GLN A 437 15.19 4.25 12.44
C GLN A 437 14.11 5.29 12.09
N THR A 438 13.50 5.18 10.92
CA THR A 438 12.40 6.05 10.49
C THR A 438 11.20 5.92 11.43
N ILE A 439 10.79 4.69 11.77
CA ILE A 439 9.69 4.44 12.72
C ILE A 439 10.01 5.08 14.09
N ASN A 440 11.22 4.85 14.60
CA ASN A 440 11.66 5.38 15.89
C ASN A 440 11.73 6.92 15.89
N PHE A 441 12.14 7.53 14.78
CA PHE A 441 12.15 8.98 14.61
C PHE A 441 10.74 9.55 14.74
N PHE A 442 9.74 8.99 14.06
CA PHE A 442 8.35 9.44 14.17
C PHE A 442 7.79 9.26 15.58
N LYS A 443 8.01 8.09 16.20
CA LYS A 443 7.61 7.84 17.60
C LYS A 443 8.19 8.93 18.53
N ALA A 444 9.47 9.28 18.38
CA ALA A 444 10.13 10.28 19.22
C ALA A 444 9.70 11.74 18.91
N ALA A 445 9.71 12.13 17.64
CA ALA A 445 9.44 13.51 17.22
C ALA A 445 7.97 13.89 17.40
N LEU A 446 7.05 12.99 17.05
CA LEU A 446 5.61 13.25 17.00
C LEU A 446 4.81 12.65 18.17
N ASN A 447 5.45 11.89 19.07
CA ASN A 447 4.80 11.16 20.16
C ASN A 447 3.54 10.41 19.68
N VAL A 448 3.71 9.60 18.63
CA VAL A 448 2.64 8.89 17.95
C VAL A 448 2.94 7.41 17.93
N GLY A 449 1.92 6.56 17.98
CA GLY A 449 2.08 5.14 17.69
C GLY A 449 2.49 4.95 16.22
N PHE A 450 3.28 3.94 15.92
CA PHE A 450 3.68 3.60 14.56
C PHE A 450 3.81 2.09 14.45
N ALA A 451 2.85 1.49 13.74
CA ALA A 451 2.79 0.06 13.48
C ALA A 451 3.26 -0.26 12.05
N GLN A 452 3.98 -1.37 11.90
CA GLN A 452 4.30 -1.98 10.61
C GLN A 452 3.49 -3.26 10.46
N GLY A 453 2.86 -3.43 9.30
CA GLY A 453 2.09 -4.61 8.95
C GLY A 453 2.63 -5.34 7.73
N TYR A 454 2.32 -6.63 7.65
CA TYR A 454 2.62 -7.47 6.51
C TYR A 454 1.34 -8.09 5.94
N GLY A 455 1.30 -8.17 4.62
CA GLY A 455 0.12 -8.54 3.84
C GLY A 455 0.40 -8.50 2.35
N MET A 456 -0.55 -9.02 1.60
CA MET A 456 -0.48 -9.15 0.14
C MET A 456 -1.87 -9.24 -0.47
N THR A 457 -1.95 -9.25 -1.80
CA THR A 457 -3.23 -9.39 -2.49
C THR A 457 -3.84 -10.76 -2.25
N GLU A 458 -3.01 -11.80 -2.24
CA GLU A 458 -3.38 -13.18 -1.99
C GLU A 458 -3.97 -13.44 -0.60
N SER A 459 -3.77 -12.54 0.36
CA SER A 459 -4.37 -12.59 1.71
C SER A 459 -5.48 -11.56 1.93
N PHE A 460 -5.92 -10.86 0.88
CA PHE A 460 -6.80 -9.70 0.95
C PHE A 460 -6.24 -8.64 1.93
N SER A 461 -5.11 -7.98 1.61
CA SER A 461 -4.45 -7.02 2.52
C SER A 461 -3.66 -7.71 3.65
N GLY A 462 -3.71 -7.21 4.88
CA GLY A 462 -2.88 -7.65 6.00
C GLY A 462 -3.38 -8.91 6.71
N PHE A 463 -2.46 -9.54 7.45
CA PHE A 463 -2.75 -10.57 8.45
C PHE A 463 -1.83 -10.50 9.67
N CYS A 464 -0.91 -9.54 9.68
CA CYS A 464 0.11 -9.34 10.71
C CYS A 464 0.30 -7.82 10.89
N LEU A 465 0.28 -7.34 12.14
CA LEU A 465 0.49 -5.93 12.48
C LEU A 465 1.17 -5.81 13.83
N SER A 466 2.25 -5.01 13.91
CA SER A 466 2.97 -4.77 15.15
C SER A 466 2.19 -3.88 16.11
N ASP A 467 2.56 -3.93 17.40
CA ASP A 467 2.10 -2.92 18.36
C ASP A 467 2.52 -1.53 17.89
N PRO A 468 1.62 -0.52 17.89
CA PRO A 468 1.99 0.85 17.56
C PRO A 468 3.12 1.39 18.45
N PHE A 469 3.30 0.86 19.64
CA PHE A 469 4.33 1.22 20.61
C PHE A 469 5.35 0.09 20.81
N GLU A 470 5.46 -0.85 19.88
CA GLU A 470 6.48 -1.91 19.91
C GLU A 470 7.88 -1.29 20.02
N ILE A 471 8.73 -1.87 20.87
CA ILE A 471 10.11 -1.40 21.06
C ILE A 471 10.95 -1.84 19.85
N ASP A 472 10.74 -3.07 19.38
CA ASP A 472 11.36 -3.56 18.17
C ASP A 472 10.58 -3.11 16.92
N SER A 473 10.91 -1.90 16.46
CA SER A 473 10.30 -1.29 15.27
C SER A 473 10.58 -2.05 13.96
N GLY A 474 11.36 -3.13 13.94
CA GLY A 474 11.51 -3.98 12.76
C GLY A 474 10.42 -5.04 12.60
N SER A 475 9.65 -5.31 13.67
CA SER A 475 8.64 -6.36 13.71
C SER A 475 7.41 -6.00 12.86
N CYS A 476 6.85 -6.98 12.16
CA CYS A 476 5.50 -6.90 11.57
C CYS A 476 4.41 -7.33 12.56
N GLY A 477 4.77 -7.74 13.77
CA GLY A 477 3.86 -8.19 14.83
C GLY A 477 3.54 -9.69 14.83
N PRO A 478 2.55 -10.11 15.63
CA PRO A 478 2.11 -11.50 15.69
C PRO A 478 1.23 -11.89 14.49
N ILE A 479 1.16 -13.20 14.24
CA ILE A 479 0.23 -13.80 13.29
C ILE A 479 -1.21 -13.55 13.75
N GLY A 480 -2.06 -13.08 12.82
CA GLY A 480 -3.44 -12.70 13.08
C GLY A 480 -4.40 -13.86 13.37
N ILE A 481 -5.55 -13.54 13.97
CA ILE A 481 -6.58 -14.51 14.39
C ILE A 481 -7.20 -15.34 13.26
N THR A 482 -7.06 -14.89 12.01
CA THR A 482 -7.57 -15.56 10.81
C THR A 482 -6.49 -16.36 10.08
N THR A 483 -5.25 -16.37 10.57
CA THR A 483 -4.12 -16.93 9.82
C THR A 483 -3.33 -17.89 10.67
N GLU A 484 -2.74 -18.87 10.01
CA GLU A 484 -1.60 -19.61 10.53
C GLU A 484 -0.44 -19.50 9.55
N ALA A 485 0.77 -19.50 10.12
CA ALA A 485 2.01 -19.36 9.36
C ALA A 485 3.01 -20.43 9.76
N ARG A 486 3.86 -20.84 8.82
CA ARG A 486 5.08 -21.63 9.09
C ARG A 486 6.20 -21.14 8.19
N LEU A 487 7.45 -21.42 8.55
CA LEU A 487 8.61 -21.11 7.72
C LEU A 487 9.11 -22.39 7.04
N ARG A 488 9.38 -22.34 5.74
CA ARG A 488 10.10 -23.39 5.00
C ARG A 488 11.56 -23.02 4.89
N ASP A 489 12.46 -23.93 5.23
CA ASP A 489 13.90 -23.74 5.07
C ASP A 489 14.25 -23.36 3.62
N VAL A 490 15.25 -22.50 3.48
CA VAL A 490 15.84 -22.11 2.19
C VAL A 490 17.36 -22.28 2.31
N PRO A 491 17.87 -23.53 2.33
CA PRO A 491 19.29 -23.81 2.59
C PRO A 491 20.22 -23.17 1.56
N GLU A 492 19.77 -23.01 0.32
CA GLU A 492 20.50 -22.31 -0.74
C GLU A 492 20.78 -20.83 -0.44
N MET A 493 20.03 -20.23 0.49
CA MET A 493 20.23 -18.88 1.02
C MET A 493 20.79 -18.88 2.46
N GLY A 494 21.05 -20.05 3.05
CA GLY A 494 21.52 -20.18 4.43
C GLY A 494 20.46 -19.85 5.49
N TYR A 495 19.18 -19.94 5.15
CA TYR A 495 18.07 -19.74 6.08
C TYR A 495 17.48 -21.09 6.51
N THR A 496 17.45 -21.34 7.82
CA THR A 496 16.91 -22.57 8.38
C THR A 496 16.02 -22.32 9.58
N SER A 497 15.07 -23.22 9.80
CA SER A 497 14.22 -23.28 10.99
C SER A 497 14.99 -23.54 12.29
N GLN A 498 16.25 -23.93 12.21
CA GLN A 498 17.13 -24.23 13.35
C GLN A 498 18.11 -23.09 13.68
N ASP A 499 17.95 -21.93 13.04
CA ASP A 499 18.86 -20.82 13.20
C ASP A 499 18.83 -20.21 14.61
N LYS A 500 20.00 -19.74 15.07
CA LYS A 500 20.13 -19.07 16.37
C LYS A 500 19.39 -17.73 16.35
N GLY A 501 18.51 -17.52 17.32
CA GLY A 501 17.68 -16.30 17.41
C GLY A 501 16.29 -16.45 16.76
N GLY A 502 15.88 -17.67 16.43
CA GLY A 502 14.55 -18.01 15.93
C GLY A 502 14.59 -18.54 14.48
N PRO A 503 13.56 -19.28 14.06
CA PRO A 503 13.52 -19.91 12.75
C PRO A 503 13.52 -18.85 11.63
N ARG A 504 14.20 -19.16 10.52
CA ARG A 504 14.22 -18.35 9.30
C ARG A 504 13.88 -19.21 8.08
N GLY A 505 13.16 -18.64 7.12
CA GLY A 505 12.76 -19.36 5.91
C GLY A 505 11.68 -18.65 5.12
N GLU A 506 11.23 -19.25 4.01
CA GLU A 506 10.08 -18.75 3.25
C GLU A 506 8.81 -18.82 4.10
N VAL A 507 8.10 -17.70 4.20
CA VAL A 507 6.82 -17.63 4.91
C VAL A 507 5.75 -18.36 4.11
N LEU A 508 5.19 -19.41 4.71
CA LEU A 508 4.04 -20.13 4.19
C LEU A 508 2.79 -19.76 4.99
N LEU A 509 1.67 -19.53 4.30
CA LEU A 509 0.44 -19.03 4.90
C LEU A 509 -0.75 -19.94 4.62
N ARG A 510 -1.66 -20.05 5.60
CA ARG A 510 -2.95 -20.70 5.43
C ARG A 510 -4.01 -19.98 6.27
N GLY A 511 -5.23 -19.88 5.76
CA GLY A 511 -6.33 -19.21 6.44
C GLY A 511 -7.50 -18.90 5.52
N PRO A 512 -8.71 -18.63 6.05
CA PRO A 512 -9.90 -18.31 5.26
C PRO A 512 -9.82 -17.04 4.41
N GLN A 513 -8.88 -16.14 4.69
CA GLN A 513 -8.61 -14.94 3.88
C GLN A 513 -7.73 -15.22 2.67
N MET A 514 -7.06 -16.37 2.62
CA MET A 514 -6.18 -16.72 1.50
C MET A 514 -7.03 -16.98 0.26
N PHE A 515 -6.62 -16.40 -0.86
CA PHE A 515 -7.16 -16.69 -2.19
C PHE A 515 -7.02 -18.17 -2.54
N GLU A 516 -7.71 -18.60 -3.59
CA GLU A 516 -7.71 -19.99 -4.05
C GLU A 516 -7.15 -20.16 -5.45
N GLU A 517 -7.25 -19.13 -6.29
CA GLU A 517 -6.86 -19.20 -7.68
C GLU A 517 -6.48 -17.84 -8.28
N TYR A 518 -5.56 -17.89 -9.23
CA TYR A 518 -5.36 -16.81 -10.19
C TYR A 518 -6.35 -16.97 -11.36
N TYR A 519 -7.05 -15.90 -11.67
CA TYR A 519 -8.13 -15.83 -12.65
C TYR A 519 -7.68 -16.32 -14.03
N LYS A 520 -8.35 -17.37 -14.54
CA LYS A 520 -8.04 -18.04 -15.81
C LYS A 520 -6.55 -18.46 -15.93
N ASN A 521 -5.87 -18.77 -14.83
CA ASN A 521 -4.45 -19.16 -14.81
C ASN A 521 -4.18 -20.36 -13.88
N PRO A 522 -4.50 -21.59 -14.32
CA PRO A 522 -4.32 -22.80 -13.51
C PRO A 522 -2.85 -23.14 -13.23
N GLU A 523 -1.94 -22.79 -14.14
CA GLU A 523 -0.51 -23.08 -13.99
C GLU A 523 0.10 -22.30 -12.82
N GLU A 524 -0.10 -20.98 -12.78
CA GLU A 524 0.41 -20.16 -11.67
C GLU A 524 -0.34 -20.44 -10.37
N THR A 525 -1.61 -20.86 -10.45
CA THR A 525 -2.39 -21.31 -9.27
C THR A 525 -1.75 -22.55 -8.65
N ALA A 526 -1.41 -23.56 -9.45
CA ALA A 526 -0.81 -24.79 -8.96
C ALA A 526 0.58 -24.56 -8.32
N LYS A 527 1.35 -23.60 -8.85
CA LYS A 527 2.67 -23.22 -8.31
C LYS A 527 2.59 -22.47 -6.97
N ALA A 528 1.47 -21.82 -6.69
CA ALA A 528 1.29 -20.96 -5.52
C ALA A 528 1.12 -21.74 -4.22
N PHE A 529 0.64 -22.97 -4.30
CA PHE A 529 0.37 -23.82 -3.13
C PHE A 529 1.33 -25.01 -3.07
N ASP A 530 1.68 -25.44 -1.86
CA ASP A 530 2.31 -26.74 -1.66
C ASP A 530 1.28 -27.88 -1.56
N GLU A 531 1.76 -29.11 -1.44
CA GLU A 531 0.95 -30.32 -1.35
C GLU A 531 0.03 -30.38 -0.11
N ASP A 532 0.38 -29.66 0.95
CA ASP A 532 -0.39 -29.54 2.20
C ASP A 532 -1.43 -28.39 2.13
N GLY A 533 -1.48 -27.65 1.01
CA GLY A 533 -2.36 -26.51 0.78
C GLY A 533 -1.90 -25.22 1.43
N TRP A 534 -0.60 -25.06 1.72
CA TRP A 534 -0.03 -23.79 2.16
C TRP A 534 0.34 -22.91 0.97
N TYR A 535 -0.01 -21.65 1.06
CA TYR A 535 0.40 -20.65 0.10
C TYR A 535 1.87 -20.26 0.31
N ARG A 536 2.63 -20.23 -0.79
CA ARG A 536 4.04 -19.83 -0.86
C ARG A 536 4.15 -18.33 -1.11
N SER A 537 4.49 -17.55 -0.07
CA SER A 537 4.54 -16.09 -0.19
C SER A 537 5.64 -15.57 -1.11
N GLY A 538 6.71 -16.35 -1.33
CA GLY A 538 7.93 -15.89 -1.97
C GLY A 538 8.76 -14.93 -1.11
N ASP A 539 8.36 -14.66 0.14
CA ASP A 539 9.04 -13.77 1.08
C ASP A 539 9.70 -14.58 2.18
N VAL A 540 10.92 -14.21 2.56
CA VAL A 540 11.66 -14.86 3.66
C VAL A 540 11.41 -14.08 4.93
N GLY A 541 11.00 -14.79 5.97
CA GLY A 541 10.76 -14.26 7.29
C GLY A 541 11.69 -14.84 8.34
N ARG A 542 11.79 -14.14 9.48
CA ARG A 542 12.23 -14.69 10.76
C ARG A 542 11.11 -14.55 11.77
N ILE A 543 10.92 -15.55 12.62
CA ILE A 543 10.04 -15.45 13.78
C ILE A 543 10.87 -15.41 15.06
N ASP A 544 10.60 -14.44 15.93
CA ASP A 544 11.30 -14.34 17.21
C ASP A 544 10.65 -15.18 18.33
N GLU A 545 11.20 -15.08 19.55
CA GLU A 545 10.70 -15.83 20.72
C GLU A 545 9.28 -15.44 21.14
N LYS A 546 8.79 -14.25 20.75
CA LYS A 546 7.40 -13.81 20.99
C LYS A 546 6.45 -14.26 19.87
N GLY A 547 6.96 -14.95 18.85
CA GLY A 547 6.16 -15.30 17.68
C GLY A 547 5.91 -14.10 16.76
N HIS A 548 6.73 -13.05 16.82
CA HIS A 548 6.62 -11.91 15.93
C HIS A 548 7.32 -12.18 14.60
N LEU A 549 6.65 -11.85 13.50
CA LEU A 549 7.18 -12.02 12.16
C LEU A 549 8.01 -10.80 11.75
N PHE A 550 9.20 -11.05 11.19
CA PHE A 550 10.05 -10.06 10.54
C PHE A 550 10.25 -10.47 9.10
N ILE A 551 9.98 -9.58 8.13
CA ILE A 551 10.31 -9.84 6.73
C ILE A 551 11.74 -9.38 6.48
N ILE A 552 12.59 -10.31 6.03
CA ILE A 552 14.04 -10.10 5.91
C ILE A 552 14.56 -10.24 4.48
N ASP A 553 13.86 -10.96 3.61
CA ASP A 553 14.31 -11.20 2.22
C ASP A 553 13.15 -11.58 1.28
N ARG A 554 13.45 -11.80 0.00
CA ARG A 554 12.57 -12.45 -0.97
C ARG A 554 13.30 -13.58 -1.69
N VAL A 555 12.63 -14.72 -1.80
CA VAL A 555 13.17 -15.96 -2.40
C VAL A 555 13.61 -15.78 -3.86
N LYS A 556 13.09 -14.77 -4.58
CA LYS A 556 13.41 -14.57 -6.01
C LYS A 556 14.17 -13.28 -6.33
N ASN A 557 14.45 -12.42 -5.35
CA ASN A 557 15.09 -11.12 -5.60
C ASN A 557 16.56 -11.04 -5.15
N PHE A 558 17.15 -12.15 -4.70
CA PHE A 558 18.57 -12.21 -4.37
C PHE A 558 19.43 -12.48 -5.61
N PHE A 559 20.69 -12.11 -5.53
CA PHE A 559 21.72 -12.56 -6.48
C PHE A 559 22.99 -12.92 -5.72
N LYS A 560 23.86 -13.65 -6.40
CA LYS A 560 25.14 -14.10 -5.88
C LYS A 560 26.24 -13.30 -6.55
N LEU A 561 27.26 -12.87 -5.81
CA LEU A 561 28.47 -12.25 -6.35
C LEU A 561 29.56 -13.32 -6.63
N ALA A 562 30.63 -12.95 -7.33
CA ALA A 562 31.69 -13.87 -7.74
C ALA A 562 32.39 -14.59 -6.57
N GLN A 563 32.48 -13.94 -5.41
CA GLN A 563 33.01 -14.51 -4.16
C GLN A 563 32.07 -15.52 -3.49
N GLY A 564 30.88 -15.71 -4.04
CA GLY A 564 29.90 -16.68 -3.56
C GLY A 564 28.93 -16.16 -2.50
N GLU A 565 29.05 -14.88 -2.12
CA GLU A 565 28.15 -14.23 -1.16
C GLU A 565 26.80 -13.88 -1.81
N TYR A 566 25.72 -14.10 -1.05
CA TYR A 566 24.37 -13.73 -1.45
C TYR A 566 24.05 -12.31 -1.02
N VAL A 567 23.39 -11.57 -1.90
CA VAL A 567 23.04 -10.18 -1.70
C VAL A 567 21.54 -9.98 -1.86
N THR A 568 20.97 -9.30 -0.88
CA THR A 568 19.56 -8.89 -0.84
C THR A 568 19.46 -7.40 -1.18
N PRO A 569 19.24 -7.04 -2.45
CA PRO A 569 19.33 -5.64 -2.88
C PRO A 569 18.30 -4.74 -2.21
N GLU A 570 17.07 -5.20 -1.97
CA GLU A 570 16.02 -4.38 -1.32
C GLU A 570 16.41 -3.94 0.09
N ARG A 571 17.09 -4.82 0.85
CA ARG A 571 17.58 -4.49 2.20
C ARG A 571 18.60 -3.36 2.14
N ILE A 572 19.54 -3.45 1.19
CA ILE A 572 20.60 -2.47 0.98
C ILE A 572 19.98 -1.15 0.52
N GLU A 573 19.13 -1.18 -0.50
CA GLU A 573 18.45 0.00 -1.07
C GLU A 573 17.72 0.81 0.02
N ASN A 574 16.95 0.13 0.88
CA ASN A 574 16.20 0.79 1.96
C ASN A 574 17.11 1.44 3.00
N GLN A 575 18.25 0.82 3.33
CA GLN A 575 19.20 1.39 4.29
C GLN A 575 19.83 2.68 3.75
N TYR A 576 20.31 2.67 2.50
CA TYR A 576 20.85 3.87 1.86
C TYR A 576 19.79 4.96 1.74
N LEU A 577 18.57 4.64 1.28
CA LEU A 577 17.47 5.61 1.16
C LEU A 577 17.10 6.25 2.51
N SER A 578 17.17 5.49 3.61
CA SER A 578 16.88 6.02 4.95
C SER A 578 18.00 6.90 5.52
N SER A 579 19.25 6.65 5.12
CA SER A 579 20.44 7.35 5.64
C SER A 579 20.87 8.54 4.80
N CYS A 580 20.52 8.58 3.51
CA CYS A 580 21.01 9.58 2.56
C CYS A 580 19.87 10.54 2.15
N PRO A 581 19.82 11.78 2.69
CA PRO A 581 18.69 12.68 2.48
C PRO A 581 18.61 13.29 1.06
N TYR A 582 19.67 13.16 0.27
CA TYR A 582 19.79 13.73 -1.08
C TYR A 582 19.45 12.73 -2.20
N ILE A 583 19.14 11.47 -1.86
CA ILE A 583 18.67 10.46 -2.82
C ILE A 583 17.17 10.19 -2.62
N SER A 584 16.47 10.00 -3.73
CA SER A 584 15.02 9.77 -3.78
C SER A 584 14.65 8.35 -4.26
N GLN A 585 15.55 7.72 -5.03
CA GLN A 585 15.40 6.36 -5.57
C GLN A 585 16.75 5.65 -5.57
N LEU A 586 16.74 4.32 -5.43
CA LEU A 586 17.95 3.52 -5.50
C LEU A 586 17.64 2.13 -6.05
N TYR A 587 18.35 1.73 -7.10
CA TYR A 587 18.33 0.38 -7.65
C TYR A 587 19.74 -0.21 -7.58
N VAL A 588 19.94 -1.15 -6.65
CA VAL A 588 21.20 -1.86 -6.45
C VAL A 588 21.24 -3.07 -7.36
N HIS A 589 22.35 -3.20 -8.09
CA HIS A 589 22.62 -4.29 -9.01
C HIS A 589 23.93 -4.99 -8.65
N GLY A 590 23.90 -6.32 -8.78
CA GLY A 590 25.08 -7.18 -8.73
C GLY A 590 24.98 -8.25 -9.80
N ASP A 591 26.14 -8.72 -10.26
CA ASP A 591 26.28 -9.80 -11.23
C ASP A 591 27.17 -10.91 -10.64
N SER A 592 26.87 -12.16 -10.97
CA SER A 592 27.60 -13.34 -10.49
C SER A 592 29.06 -13.40 -10.94
N LEU A 593 29.43 -12.63 -11.95
CA LEU A 593 30.81 -12.51 -12.41
C LEU A 593 31.55 -11.34 -11.77
N GLN A 594 30.87 -10.52 -10.96
CA GLN A 594 31.41 -9.29 -10.38
C GLN A 594 31.60 -9.44 -8.86
N THR A 595 32.59 -8.74 -8.30
CA THR A 595 32.94 -8.87 -6.88
C THR A 595 32.32 -7.80 -5.98
N TYR A 596 31.59 -6.85 -6.54
CA TYR A 596 31.02 -5.70 -5.85
C TYR A 596 29.71 -5.22 -6.48
N LEU A 597 29.00 -4.34 -5.78
CA LEU A 597 27.71 -3.78 -6.22
C LEU A 597 27.87 -2.44 -6.93
N VAL A 598 26.97 -2.20 -7.89
CA VAL A 598 26.78 -0.89 -8.55
C VAL A 598 25.32 -0.46 -8.41
N ALA A 599 25.00 0.82 -8.61
CA ALA A 599 23.63 1.28 -8.43
C ALA A 599 23.18 2.40 -9.39
N ILE A 600 21.88 2.45 -9.67
CA ILE A 600 21.18 3.58 -10.29
C ILE A 600 20.56 4.41 -9.18
N VAL A 601 20.84 5.71 -9.13
CA VAL A 601 20.50 6.63 -8.04
C VAL A 601 19.60 7.74 -8.57
N GLY A 602 18.40 7.84 -8.00
CA GLY A 602 17.54 9.01 -8.15
C GLY A 602 17.88 10.06 -7.11
N ILE A 603 17.92 11.33 -7.49
CA ILE A 603 18.29 12.43 -6.60
C ILE A 603 17.10 13.36 -6.31
N ASP A 604 17.13 14.03 -5.16
CA ASP A 604 16.30 15.22 -4.93
C ASP A 604 17.13 16.46 -5.32
N PRO A 605 16.72 17.25 -6.34
CA PRO A 605 17.54 18.36 -6.83
C PRO A 605 17.87 19.40 -5.75
N LEU A 606 16.92 19.67 -4.84
CA LEU A 606 17.08 20.68 -3.81
C LEU A 606 18.07 20.24 -2.72
N ALA A 607 17.92 19.01 -2.23
CA ALA A 607 18.85 18.42 -1.28
C ALA A 607 20.23 18.18 -1.90
N MET A 608 20.30 17.79 -3.17
CA MET A 608 21.56 17.58 -3.89
C MET A 608 22.31 18.89 -4.13
N ALA A 609 21.61 19.99 -4.46
CA ALA A 609 22.23 21.31 -4.57
C ALA A 609 22.88 21.73 -3.25
N LYS A 610 22.20 21.53 -2.11
CA LYS A 610 22.77 21.79 -0.77
C LYS A 610 24.03 20.96 -0.51
N PHE A 611 24.04 19.69 -0.92
CA PHE A 611 25.21 18.81 -0.80
C PHE A 611 26.40 19.31 -1.64
N LEU A 612 26.15 19.73 -2.88
CA LEU A 612 27.18 20.28 -3.76
C LEU A 612 27.77 21.57 -3.20
N GLU A 613 26.94 22.45 -2.64
CA GLU A 613 27.38 23.67 -1.98
C GLU A 613 28.22 23.35 -0.73
N SER A 614 27.78 22.41 0.13
CA SER A 614 28.48 22.09 1.37
C SER A 614 29.82 21.39 1.16
N GLU A 615 29.91 20.44 0.23
CA GLU A 615 31.11 19.63 0.03
C GLU A 615 32.09 20.25 -0.99
N PHE A 616 31.60 21.09 -1.90
CA PHE A 616 32.41 21.64 -3.00
C PHE A 616 32.37 23.16 -3.15
N GLY A 617 31.47 23.86 -2.45
CA GLY A 617 31.26 25.30 -2.64
C GLY A 617 30.67 25.64 -4.01
N ILE A 618 30.01 24.69 -4.67
CA ILE A 618 29.43 24.87 -6.02
C ILE A 618 27.93 25.17 -5.90
N SER A 619 27.51 26.31 -6.45
CA SER A 619 26.08 26.64 -6.58
C SER A 619 25.54 26.13 -7.91
N ALA A 620 24.63 25.15 -7.86
CA ALA A 620 23.97 24.58 -9.04
C ALA A 620 22.66 25.33 -9.39
N GLY A 621 22.78 26.64 -9.64
CA GLY A 621 21.64 27.51 -9.97
C GLY A 621 21.11 28.33 -8.79
N ASN A 622 19.80 28.59 -8.77
CA ASN A 622 19.12 29.33 -7.71
C ASN A 622 18.92 28.44 -6.46
N PRO A 623 19.31 28.86 -5.24
CA PRO A 623 19.14 28.07 -4.02
C PRO A 623 17.71 27.59 -3.74
N SER A 624 16.69 28.31 -4.24
CA SER A 624 15.27 27.97 -4.07
C SER A 624 14.71 27.13 -5.23
N SER A 625 15.44 27.02 -6.34
CA SER A 625 15.03 26.30 -7.55
C SER A 625 16.28 25.93 -8.35
N PRO A 626 17.05 24.92 -7.92
CA PRO A 626 18.29 24.55 -8.57
C PRO A 626 18.02 23.91 -9.94
N ASP A 627 18.99 24.02 -10.84
CA ASP A 627 18.89 23.49 -12.20
C ASP A 627 19.26 21.98 -12.20
N PRO A 628 18.30 21.07 -12.49
CA PRO A 628 18.59 19.65 -12.48
C PRO A 628 19.62 19.22 -13.52
N GLU A 629 19.68 19.87 -14.69
CA GLU A 629 20.63 19.48 -15.74
C GLU A 629 22.08 19.78 -15.33
N GLU A 630 22.31 20.94 -14.71
CA GLU A 630 23.64 21.31 -14.20
C GLU A 630 24.06 20.41 -13.03
N ILE A 631 23.12 20.04 -12.15
CA ILE A 631 23.40 19.06 -11.07
C ILE A 631 23.85 17.73 -11.68
N LEU A 632 23.14 17.21 -12.69
CA LEU A 632 23.50 15.95 -13.34
C LEU A 632 24.84 16.04 -14.07
N ARG A 633 25.15 17.18 -14.72
CA ARG A 633 26.45 17.44 -15.32
C ARG A 633 27.57 17.35 -14.27
N LEU A 634 27.40 17.99 -13.11
CA LEU A 634 28.37 17.92 -12.01
C LEU A 634 28.51 16.50 -11.45
N LEU A 635 27.41 15.76 -11.32
CA LEU A 635 27.41 14.36 -10.85
C LEU A 635 28.06 13.38 -11.84
N SER A 636 28.21 13.77 -13.11
CA SER A 636 28.98 12.99 -14.09
C SER A 636 30.50 13.12 -13.88
N GLU A 637 30.97 14.14 -13.16
CA GLU A 637 32.40 14.32 -12.87
C GLU A 637 32.87 13.28 -11.84
N VAL A 638 33.90 12.50 -12.18
CA VAL A 638 34.44 11.42 -11.33
C VAL A 638 34.73 11.87 -9.89
N ARG A 639 35.24 13.10 -9.71
CA ARG A 639 35.52 13.68 -8.39
C ARG A 639 34.26 13.81 -7.53
N VAL A 640 33.19 14.34 -8.12
CA VAL A 640 31.91 14.59 -7.44
C VAL A 640 31.22 13.25 -7.17
N LYS A 641 31.13 12.40 -8.20
CA LYS A 641 30.58 11.04 -8.14
C LYS A 641 31.23 10.19 -7.04
N ARG A 642 32.58 10.19 -6.97
CA ARG A 642 33.33 9.47 -5.93
C ARG A 642 33.02 9.98 -4.53
N LYS A 643 33.01 11.30 -4.34
CA LYS A 643 32.73 11.89 -3.03
C LYS A 643 31.31 11.60 -2.57
N LEU A 644 30.32 11.73 -3.46
CA LEU A 644 28.95 11.34 -3.20
C LEU A 644 28.87 9.88 -2.75
N LEU A 645 29.50 8.97 -3.50
CA LEU A 645 29.52 7.54 -3.15
C LEU A 645 30.17 7.25 -1.80
N VAL A 646 31.30 7.91 -1.48
CA VAL A 646 31.95 7.76 -0.16
C VAL A 646 31.02 8.25 0.94
N THR A 647 30.42 9.43 0.80
CA THR A 647 29.46 9.95 1.78
C THR A 647 28.25 9.02 1.96
N MET A 648 27.73 8.46 0.87
CA MET A 648 26.65 7.46 0.92
C MET A 648 27.06 6.22 1.72
N ASN A 649 28.25 5.68 1.47
CA ASN A 649 28.77 4.51 2.18
C ASN A 649 29.05 4.79 3.66
N GLU A 650 29.56 5.99 3.99
CA GLU A 650 29.77 6.43 5.37
C GLU A 650 28.44 6.54 6.14
N ALA A 651 27.38 7.04 5.48
CA ALA A 651 26.05 7.20 6.09
C ALA A 651 25.40 5.87 6.52
N VAL A 652 25.82 4.75 5.93
CA VAL A 652 25.32 3.40 6.27
C VAL A 652 26.30 2.55 7.08
N SER A 653 27.50 3.05 7.38
CA SER A 653 28.55 2.29 8.10
C SER A 653 28.09 1.76 9.47
N SER A 654 27.16 2.45 10.14
CA SER A 654 26.61 2.01 11.44
C SER A 654 25.54 0.91 11.33
N LEU A 655 25.07 0.59 10.11
CA LEU A 655 23.95 -0.33 9.86
C LEU A 655 24.36 -1.79 9.62
N LYS A 656 25.62 -2.14 9.92
CA LYS A 656 26.18 -3.50 9.83
C LYS A 656 26.10 -4.12 8.43
N LEU A 657 26.14 -3.32 7.37
CA LEU A 657 26.38 -3.83 6.01
C LEU A 657 27.78 -4.43 5.92
N GLN A 658 27.87 -5.60 5.30
CA GLN A 658 29.17 -6.21 5.01
C GLN A 658 29.88 -5.42 3.89
N GLY A 659 31.20 -5.57 3.78
CA GLY A 659 31.98 -4.86 2.75
C GLY A 659 31.47 -5.10 1.33
N PHE A 660 31.07 -6.34 1.03
CA PHE A 660 30.52 -6.72 -0.29
C PHE A 660 29.09 -6.19 -0.54
N GLU A 661 28.43 -5.65 0.48
CA GLU A 661 27.10 -5.04 0.39
C GLU A 661 27.15 -3.52 0.20
N LYS A 662 28.35 -2.92 0.27
CA LYS A 662 28.55 -1.50 -0.04
C LYS A 662 28.51 -1.29 -1.55
N ILE A 663 28.12 -0.09 -1.98
CA ILE A 663 28.07 0.30 -3.40
C ILE A 663 29.45 0.82 -3.82
N HIS A 664 29.92 0.39 -4.99
CA HIS A 664 31.27 0.70 -5.50
C HIS A 664 31.28 1.60 -6.73
N ASN A 665 30.16 1.76 -7.43
CA ASN A 665 29.98 2.74 -8.50
C ASN A 665 28.48 3.05 -8.67
N ILE A 666 28.14 4.24 -9.18
CA ILE A 666 26.77 4.75 -9.26
C ILE A 666 26.47 5.41 -10.61
N TYR A 667 25.22 5.45 -11.03
CA TYR A 667 24.74 6.35 -12.07
C TYR A 667 23.66 7.26 -11.46
N CYS A 668 23.63 8.54 -11.79
CA CYS A 668 22.70 9.50 -11.19
C CYS A 668 21.75 10.10 -12.24
N ASP A 669 20.47 10.21 -11.87
CA ASP A 669 19.41 10.90 -12.61
C ASP A 669 18.43 11.50 -11.59
N VAL A 670 17.52 12.38 -11.98
CA VAL A 670 16.52 12.97 -11.05
C VAL A 670 15.50 11.91 -10.65
N GLU A 671 14.86 11.29 -11.64
CA GLU A 671 13.90 10.20 -11.44
C GLU A 671 14.18 9.06 -12.44
N PRO A 672 15.24 8.26 -12.21
CA PRO A 672 15.60 7.17 -13.12
C PRO A 672 14.51 6.10 -13.23
N LEU A 673 13.76 5.85 -12.15
CA LEU A 673 12.81 4.76 -12.02
C LEU A 673 11.35 5.27 -12.10
N THR A 674 10.75 5.19 -13.29
CA THR A 674 9.38 5.68 -13.52
C THR A 674 8.45 4.59 -14.08
N VAL A 675 7.14 4.76 -13.82
CA VAL A 675 6.11 3.86 -14.36
C VAL A 675 6.05 3.95 -15.90
N SER A 676 6.30 5.14 -16.46
CA SER A 676 6.32 5.37 -17.91
C SER A 676 7.45 4.61 -18.63
N ARG A 677 8.59 4.40 -17.95
CA ARG A 677 9.71 3.57 -18.44
C ARG A 677 9.47 2.06 -18.22
N ASP A 678 8.35 1.69 -17.61
CA ASP A 678 7.99 0.30 -17.24
C ASP A 678 8.96 -0.40 -16.27
N VAL A 679 9.92 0.33 -15.68
CA VAL A 679 10.95 -0.23 -14.78
C VAL A 679 10.48 -0.36 -13.32
N VAL A 680 9.35 0.25 -12.98
CA VAL A 680 8.67 0.13 -11.68
C VAL A 680 7.18 -0.17 -11.86
N THR A 681 6.58 -0.80 -10.85
CA THR A 681 5.13 -1.00 -10.75
C THR A 681 4.40 0.32 -10.45
N PRO A 682 3.07 0.39 -10.62
CA PRO A 682 2.25 1.52 -10.13
C PRO A 682 2.45 1.86 -8.65
N THR A 683 2.88 0.89 -7.84
CA THR A 683 3.23 1.06 -6.42
C THR A 683 4.71 1.40 -6.18
N PHE A 684 5.44 1.78 -7.23
CA PHE A 684 6.87 2.11 -7.22
C PHE A 684 7.83 0.99 -6.78
N LYS A 685 7.37 -0.27 -6.76
CA LYS A 685 8.26 -1.44 -6.61
C LYS A 685 9.05 -1.68 -7.89
N ILE A 686 10.35 -1.95 -7.79
CA ILE A 686 11.24 -2.15 -8.96
C ILE A 686 10.93 -3.46 -9.68
N LYS A 687 10.67 -3.40 -10.98
CA LYS A 687 10.57 -4.59 -11.85
C LYS A 687 11.97 -5.03 -12.26
N ARG A 688 12.72 -5.64 -11.34
CA ARG A 688 14.18 -5.90 -11.48
C ARG A 688 14.60 -6.52 -12.82
N PRO A 689 13.91 -7.52 -13.41
CA PRO A 689 14.30 -8.04 -14.72
C PRO A 689 14.17 -7.01 -15.84
N ILE A 690 13.10 -6.21 -15.83
CA ILE A 690 12.86 -5.14 -16.81
C ILE A 690 13.85 -3.99 -16.59
N ALA A 691 14.04 -3.56 -15.35
CA ALA A 691 15.02 -2.55 -14.99
C ALA A 691 16.46 -2.96 -15.36
N ARG A 692 16.85 -4.23 -15.10
CA ARG A 692 18.15 -4.78 -15.53
C ARG A 692 18.33 -4.68 -17.03
N LYS A 693 17.30 -5.04 -17.80
CA LYS A 693 17.34 -4.98 -19.27
C LYS A 693 17.39 -3.53 -19.77
N PHE A 694 16.64 -2.62 -19.14
CA PHE A 694 16.60 -1.21 -19.50
C PHE A 694 17.95 -0.52 -19.24
N PHE A 695 18.57 -0.78 -18.09
CA PHE A 695 19.86 -0.20 -17.69
C PHE A 695 21.06 -1.10 -18.02
N ALA A 696 20.91 -2.09 -18.92
CA ALA A 696 21.95 -3.09 -19.19
C ALA A 696 23.28 -2.44 -19.59
N GLN A 697 23.24 -1.49 -20.54
CA GLN A 697 24.42 -0.75 -20.98
C GLN A 697 25.03 0.04 -19.82
N THR A 698 24.21 0.74 -19.03
CA THR A 698 24.68 1.49 -17.87
C THR A 698 25.41 0.60 -16.86
N PHE A 699 24.94 -0.63 -16.62
CA PHE A 699 25.64 -1.55 -15.72
C PHE A 699 26.97 -2.02 -16.31
N GLU A 700 27.02 -2.33 -17.60
CA GLU A 700 28.27 -2.69 -18.27
C GLU A 700 29.29 -1.55 -18.17
N ASP A 701 28.86 -0.31 -18.38
CA ASP A 701 29.71 0.88 -18.25
C ASP A 701 30.22 1.03 -16.81
N LEU A 702 29.35 0.92 -15.79
CA LEU A 702 29.73 1.04 -14.38
C LEU A 702 30.71 -0.05 -13.92
N TYR A 703 30.56 -1.29 -14.41
CA TYR A 703 31.53 -2.35 -14.13
C TYR A 703 32.84 -2.15 -14.89
N SER A 704 32.79 -1.66 -16.13
CA SER A 704 33.97 -1.37 -16.95
C SER A 704 34.79 -0.20 -16.39
N GLU A 705 34.13 0.83 -15.86
CA GLU A 705 34.74 1.94 -15.12
C GLU A 705 35.48 1.46 -13.86
N GLY A 706 35.08 0.31 -13.31
CA GLY A 706 35.64 -0.23 -12.08
C GLY A 706 35.04 0.39 -10.82
N SER A 707 35.59 -0.01 -9.67
CA SER A 707 35.20 0.54 -8.37
C SER A 707 35.82 1.92 -8.15
N LEU A 708 34.99 2.92 -7.82
CA LEU A 708 35.43 4.28 -7.51
C LEU A 708 36.00 4.43 -6.09
N ILE A 709 35.96 3.38 -5.27
CA ILE A 709 36.31 3.38 -3.85
C ILE A 709 37.42 2.37 -3.49
N LYS A 710 38.07 1.74 -4.47
CA LYS A 710 39.09 0.69 -4.25
C LYS A 710 40.29 1.13 -3.39
N ASP A 711 40.50 2.44 -3.17
CA ASP A 711 41.58 3.02 -2.35
C ASP A 711 41.08 3.88 -1.17
N ALA A 712 39.77 3.96 -0.95
CA ALA A 712 39.21 4.64 0.21
C ALA A 712 39.21 3.66 1.39
N LYS A 713 39.84 4.02 2.52
CA LYS A 713 39.66 3.27 3.77
C LYS A 713 38.18 3.38 4.17
N LEU A 714 37.40 2.34 3.88
CA LEU A 714 35.98 2.21 4.19
C LEU A 714 35.71 1.43 5.47
#